data_AF-A0A7Z9H6U4-F1
#
_entry.id   AF-A0A7Z9H6U4-F1
#
_cell.length_a   1.000
_cell.length_b   1.000
_cell.length_c   1.000
_cell.angle_alpha   90.00
_cell.angle_beta   90.00
_cell.angle_gamma   90.00
#
_symmetry.space_group_name_H-M   'P 1'
#
loop_
_entity.id
_entity.type
_entity.pdbx_description
1 polymer ?
#
loop_
_entity_poly.entity_id
_entity_poly.type
_entity_poly.pdbx_seq_one_letter_code
_entity_poly.pdbx_strand_id
1 'polypeptide(L)'
;MLRVHHRRPSLNFIAILIVTVALPGLLFGQGVPGTPPERKPDLVVPVATFAPLTPAQVTAAIDMPPAQVVSVNFGTSDTAGTDVFGVAIGSFPTDGTDYLVLSTGATTSALLPNDSPSTSTVLEGLNTANGQDLVQLTLVLDPPNWATCLAFDFAFLSEEFPEWVGSSFNDVFIAEYGQSDFEEVNAQVIAPYNFAYDTAGNVVSVNTVFGVTAGNAQGTTYDGGTPTLTARTPLDTTNPITIILSIMDLGDSVYDSTVLIDNFRWLALDCEPGANADSDGDALLDDWEENGIDYDGDGIIDLDLPAMGADSQHKDIFVEIDYMVLNGPGGHSHQPAAAALTTIIDTFANAPVTNPDGVNGITIHIDAGAASVMDPVGGATWGALSDSDVLAHANGLGTFGGGYNWTAFDVLKDANFSILRADVFHYCVFAHGIGATGSVSGISRGLPASDLIVSLGRWTTNPGTVNQQAGTFIHEIGHNLSLRHGGNTNNPNFKPNYLSVMNYLFQMNGLRIAGSDGNFDYSRFVLPTINENALDETAGLSGVAGTADYGTKFWDAVGTFSVANDINVGIDWDGDGDALDNPTVVNVNNDGGLSTYGNSNNWTEIVYNGGAVGSLGEDVTLPIETEAEEIDAETDALILTEYKVCITGAGVVTMAPGATQVLTYTLSNIGGLEDVYEISPVATATNVAINLGSLPASVSLAGGEQVAFSVEIVASA
;
A
#
# COMPACT_ATOMS: atom_id res chain seq x y z
N MET A 1 -9.21 4.20 -37.31
CA MET A 1 -8.70 3.35 -36.22
C MET A 1 -8.79 1.90 -36.67
N LEU A 2 -7.86 1.08 -36.21
CA LEU A 2 -8.02 -0.37 -36.20
C LEU A 2 -8.27 -0.82 -34.76
N ARG A 3 -9.29 -1.65 -34.54
CA ARG A 3 -9.39 -2.50 -33.37
C ARG A 3 -8.94 -3.90 -33.74
N VAL A 4 -8.22 -4.53 -32.83
CA VAL A 4 -7.95 -5.96 -32.89
C VAL A 4 -8.54 -6.60 -31.65
N HIS A 5 -9.35 -7.65 -31.86
CA HIS A 5 -10.00 -8.43 -30.81
C HIS A 5 -9.43 -9.85 -30.81
N HIS A 6 -9.19 -10.39 -29.61
CA HIS A 6 -8.99 -11.82 -29.43
C HIS A 6 -10.34 -12.55 -29.46
N ARG A 7 -10.32 -13.83 -29.84
CA ARG A 7 -11.54 -14.65 -29.91
C ARG A 7 -12.03 -15.20 -28.56
N ARG A 8 -11.32 -14.88 -27.47
CA ARG A 8 -11.73 -15.07 -26.07
C ARG A 8 -11.77 -13.70 -25.37
N PRO A 9 -12.67 -13.49 -24.38
CA PRO A 9 -13.18 -12.15 -24.09
C PRO A 9 -12.34 -11.37 -23.05
N SER A 10 -11.14 -10.92 -23.40
CA SER A 10 -10.31 -10.14 -22.44
C SER A 10 -9.28 -9.14 -22.98
N LEU A 11 -9.08 -8.92 -24.29
CA LEU A 11 -8.20 -7.83 -24.78
C LEU A 11 -8.76 -7.06 -26.00
N ASN A 12 -8.69 -5.72 -25.91
CA ASN A 12 -9.03 -4.76 -26.97
C ASN A 12 -7.84 -3.83 -27.26
N PHE A 13 -7.09 -4.08 -28.35
CA PHE A 13 -6.05 -3.13 -28.79
C PHE A 13 -6.61 -2.10 -29.77
N ILE A 14 -6.31 -0.81 -29.56
CA ILE A 14 -6.79 0.31 -30.37
C ILE A 14 -5.60 1.06 -31.00
N ALA A 15 -5.48 1.00 -32.33
CA ALA A 15 -4.61 1.89 -33.09
C ALA A 15 -5.36 3.20 -33.42
N ILE A 16 -5.01 4.29 -32.72
CA ILE A 16 -5.68 5.60 -32.84
C ILE A 16 -5.09 6.42 -33.99
N LEU A 17 -5.96 7.00 -34.81
CA LEU A 17 -5.65 8.12 -35.72
C LEU A 17 -6.56 9.28 -35.28
N ILE A 18 -5.99 10.36 -34.74
CA ILE A 18 -6.74 11.49 -34.18
C ILE A 18 -6.98 12.56 -35.24
N VAL A 19 -8.27 12.89 -35.45
CA VAL A 19 -8.75 14.15 -36.06
C VAL A 19 -9.97 14.58 -35.25
N THR A 20 -9.95 15.76 -34.62
CA THR A 20 -10.86 16.13 -33.51
C THR A 20 -11.90 17.21 -33.84
N VAL A 21 -13.16 16.95 -33.48
CA VAL A 21 -14.23 17.90 -33.03
C VAL A 21 -15.20 17.12 -32.10
N ALA A 22 -15.82 17.72 -31.07
CA ALA A 22 -16.57 17.05 -29.96
C ALA A 22 -18.04 17.58 -29.82
N LEU A 23 -18.97 17.19 -28.91
CA LEU A 23 -18.94 16.53 -27.57
C LEU A 23 -19.91 15.30 -27.41
N PRO A 24 -21.00 15.23 -26.56
CA PRO A 24 -21.03 14.20 -25.50
C PRO A 24 -22.34 13.37 -25.28
N GLY A 25 -22.30 12.33 -24.42
CA GLY A 25 -23.43 11.99 -23.50
C GLY A 25 -23.76 10.51 -23.12
N LEU A 26 -23.81 10.25 -21.79
CA LEU A 26 -24.74 9.39 -20.98
C LEU A 26 -24.59 7.84 -20.76
N LEU A 27 -24.08 7.49 -19.56
CA LEU A 27 -24.64 6.65 -18.44
C LEU A 27 -25.45 5.35 -18.64
N PHE A 28 -25.21 4.33 -17.77
CA PHE A 28 -26.15 3.62 -16.84
C PHE A 28 -25.41 2.54 -15.98
N GLY A 29 -25.95 2.12 -14.81
CA GLY A 29 -25.29 1.18 -13.84
C GLY A 29 -26.22 0.14 -13.15
N GLN A 30 -25.95 -0.18 -11.86
CA GLN A 30 -26.58 -1.22 -10.95
C GLN A 30 -25.93 -2.65 -11.06
N GLY A 31 -25.76 -3.50 -10.03
CA GLY A 31 -26.01 -3.44 -8.55
C GLY A 31 -25.68 -4.79 -7.84
N VAL A 32 -25.48 -4.79 -6.50
CA VAL A 32 -24.88 -5.88 -5.66
C VAL A 32 -25.89 -6.93 -5.12
N PRO A 33 -25.48 -8.19 -4.80
CA PRO A 33 -25.84 -8.77 -3.48
C PRO A 33 -24.90 -9.85 -2.86
N GLY A 34 -24.48 -9.65 -1.60
CA GLY A 34 -24.61 -10.64 -0.50
C GLY A 34 -23.49 -11.67 -0.21
N THR A 35 -22.81 -11.53 0.94
CA THR A 35 -21.87 -12.49 1.54
C THR A 35 -22.52 -13.41 2.60
N PRO A 36 -22.04 -14.66 2.80
CA PRO A 36 -22.29 -15.50 3.98
C PRO A 36 -21.16 -15.39 5.03
N PRO A 37 -21.39 -15.78 6.30
CA PRO A 37 -20.44 -15.57 7.40
C PRO A 37 -19.30 -16.61 7.44
N GLU A 38 -18.11 -16.14 7.81
CA GLU A 38 -16.88 -16.94 7.93
C GLU A 38 -16.61 -17.41 9.37
N ARG A 39 -15.67 -18.34 9.55
CA ARG A 39 -15.39 -19.06 10.80
C ARG A 39 -13.93 -18.85 11.21
N LYS A 40 -13.70 -18.12 12.31
CA LYS A 40 -12.34 -17.75 12.79
C LYS A 40 -11.45 -18.98 13.05
N PRO A 41 -10.12 -18.93 12.74
CA PRO A 41 -9.16 -19.98 13.09
C PRO A 41 -8.74 -19.95 14.56
N ASP A 42 -8.26 -21.08 15.08
CA ASP A 42 -7.70 -21.18 16.44
C ASP A 42 -6.27 -20.59 16.49
N LEU A 43 -6.06 -19.53 17.29
CA LEU A 43 -4.73 -18.91 17.47
C LEU A 43 -3.92 -19.63 18.56
N VAL A 44 -2.61 -19.81 18.33
CA VAL A 44 -1.70 -20.44 19.30
C VAL A 44 -0.98 -19.36 20.12
N VAL A 45 -1.44 -19.11 21.35
CA VAL A 45 -0.85 -18.12 22.24
C VAL A 45 0.52 -18.59 22.77
N PRO A 46 1.62 -17.82 22.61
CA PRO A 46 2.91 -18.14 23.20
C PRO A 46 2.89 -18.05 24.73
N VAL A 47 3.64 -18.91 25.42
CA VAL A 47 3.80 -18.83 26.89
C VAL A 47 4.81 -17.74 27.22
N ALA A 48 4.32 -16.57 27.66
CA ALA A 48 5.14 -15.44 28.05
C ALA A 48 6.04 -15.73 29.28
N THR A 49 7.16 -15.02 29.36
CA THR A 49 8.08 -15.05 30.51
C THR A 49 8.29 -13.66 31.07
N PHE A 50 7.86 -13.43 32.31
CA PHE A 50 7.92 -12.15 33.04
C PHE A 50 9.37 -11.69 33.33
N ALA A 51 10.06 -11.19 32.32
CA ALA A 51 11.33 -10.48 32.46
C ALA A 51 11.04 -8.97 32.39
N PRO A 52 11.56 -8.14 33.31
CA PRO A 52 11.38 -6.69 33.23
C PRO A 52 11.94 -6.14 31.92
N LEU A 53 11.17 -5.28 31.24
CA LEU A 53 11.59 -4.63 30.00
C LEU A 53 12.90 -3.87 30.20
N THR A 54 13.81 -4.02 29.24
CA THR A 54 15.04 -3.21 29.21
C THR A 54 14.79 -1.86 28.53
N PRO A 55 15.52 -0.79 28.90
CA PRO A 55 15.42 0.49 28.22
C PRO A 55 15.63 0.40 26.70
N ALA A 56 16.44 -0.55 26.22
CA ALA A 56 16.69 -0.76 24.80
C ALA A 56 15.48 -1.37 24.06
N GLN A 57 14.70 -2.24 24.71
CA GLN A 57 13.44 -2.74 24.13
C GLN A 57 12.42 -1.61 24.03
N VAL A 58 12.25 -0.83 25.10
CA VAL A 58 11.31 0.31 25.09
C VAL A 58 11.74 1.37 24.09
N THR A 59 13.05 1.65 23.95
CA THR A 59 13.57 2.61 22.94
C THR A 59 13.27 2.15 21.51
N ALA A 60 13.36 0.84 21.24
CA ALA A 60 13.04 0.30 19.92
C ALA A 60 11.53 0.30 19.67
N ALA A 61 10.72 -0.03 20.68
CA ALA A 61 9.27 -0.12 20.60
C ALA A 61 8.51 1.22 20.81
N ILE A 62 9.21 2.33 20.55
CA ILE A 62 8.66 3.67 20.36
C ILE A 62 9.37 4.37 19.17
N ASP A 63 10.15 3.63 18.39
CA ASP A 63 10.92 4.07 17.20
C ASP A 63 11.93 5.21 17.38
N MET A 64 12.14 5.66 18.63
CA MET A 64 13.04 6.77 18.89
C MET A 64 14.52 6.42 18.66
N PRO A 65 15.29 7.29 17.98
CA PRO A 65 16.74 7.19 17.90
C PRO A 65 17.38 7.03 19.30
N PRO A 66 18.20 5.98 19.56
CA PRO A 66 18.75 5.72 20.90
C PRO A 66 19.65 6.81 21.50
N ALA A 67 20.03 7.81 20.70
CA ALA A 67 20.75 9.00 21.17
C ALA A 67 19.83 10.03 21.85
N GLN A 68 18.52 9.98 21.58
CA GLN A 68 17.51 10.90 22.08
C GLN A 68 16.75 10.35 23.29
N VAL A 69 16.85 9.05 23.61
CA VAL A 69 16.30 8.48 24.84
C VAL A 69 17.35 8.50 25.95
N VAL A 70 17.19 9.43 26.90
CA VAL A 70 18.12 9.64 28.02
C VAL A 70 17.88 8.60 29.14
N SER A 71 16.62 8.30 29.45
CA SER A 71 16.27 7.23 30.38
C SER A 71 14.83 6.76 30.24
N VAL A 72 14.62 5.47 30.49
CA VAL A 72 13.32 4.78 30.60
C VAL A 72 13.16 4.31 32.04
N ASN A 73 12.04 4.59 32.70
CA ASN A 73 11.81 4.24 34.10
C ASN A 73 10.34 3.97 34.43
N PHE A 74 10.01 2.73 34.81
CA PHE A 74 8.67 2.30 35.26
C PHE A 74 8.42 2.52 36.77
N GLY A 75 9.34 3.16 37.48
CA GLY A 75 9.18 3.51 38.90
C GLY A 75 8.99 2.29 39.81
N THR A 76 7.76 2.09 40.29
CA THR A 76 7.34 0.92 41.08
C THR A 76 6.11 0.23 40.51
N SER A 77 5.73 0.50 39.25
CA SER A 77 4.64 -0.22 38.57
C SER A 77 4.95 -1.71 38.44
N ASP A 78 3.90 -2.52 38.37
CA ASP A 78 4.06 -3.97 38.27
C ASP A 78 4.58 -4.34 36.87
N THR A 79 5.58 -5.22 36.84
CA THR A 79 6.14 -5.76 35.60
C THR A 79 5.14 -6.59 34.79
N ALA A 80 4.04 -7.06 35.40
CA ALA A 80 2.96 -7.74 34.69
C ALA A 80 2.11 -6.78 33.83
N GLY A 81 2.07 -5.48 34.16
CA GLY A 81 1.31 -4.46 33.43
C GLY A 81 2.14 -3.72 32.37
N THR A 82 3.33 -4.22 32.01
CA THR A 82 4.23 -3.61 31.00
C THR A 82 4.81 -4.66 30.07
N ASP A 83 4.67 -4.50 28.75
CA ASP A 83 5.33 -5.40 27.77
C ASP A 83 5.64 -4.69 26.45
N VAL A 84 6.29 -5.39 25.52
CA VAL A 84 6.52 -4.97 24.14
C VAL A 84 6.07 -6.10 23.21
N PHE A 85 5.20 -5.78 22.25
CA PHE A 85 4.63 -6.76 21.33
C PHE A 85 5.17 -6.56 19.90
N GLY A 86 5.70 -7.63 19.32
CA GLY A 86 6.02 -7.74 17.88
C GLY A 86 4.97 -8.53 17.10
N VAL A 87 3.71 -8.44 17.50
CA VAL A 87 2.55 -9.10 16.87
C VAL A 87 1.43 -8.09 16.72
N ALA A 88 0.83 -8.00 15.53
CA ALA A 88 -0.11 -6.94 15.24
C ALA A 88 -1.41 -7.04 16.06
N ILE A 89 -1.89 -5.90 16.56
CA ILE A 89 -3.23 -5.71 17.16
C ILE A 89 -3.84 -4.47 16.52
N GLY A 90 -4.97 -4.61 15.84
CA GLY A 90 -5.55 -3.51 15.07
C GLY A 90 -4.53 -2.97 14.05
N SER A 91 -4.29 -1.65 14.12
CA SER A 91 -3.31 -0.95 13.27
C SER A 91 -1.89 -0.87 13.87
N PHE A 92 -1.62 -1.51 15.01
CA PHE A 92 -0.29 -1.51 15.66
C PHE A 92 0.53 -2.74 15.26
N PRO A 93 1.86 -2.63 15.05
CA PRO A 93 2.67 -1.41 15.13
C PRO A 93 2.32 -0.37 14.05
N THR A 94 2.37 0.90 14.41
CA THR A 94 2.21 2.03 13.50
C THR A 94 3.55 2.49 12.92
N ASP A 95 4.70 2.21 13.55
CA ASP A 95 6.02 2.26 12.90
C ASP A 95 6.89 1.06 13.34
N GLY A 96 7.98 0.79 12.62
CA GLY A 96 8.93 -0.24 13.00
C GLY A 96 8.36 -1.67 12.95
N THR A 97 8.56 -2.43 14.04
CA THR A 97 8.15 -3.85 14.12
C THR A 97 7.62 -4.31 15.48
N ASP A 98 7.83 -3.51 16.52
CA ASP A 98 7.51 -3.81 17.92
C ASP A 98 6.90 -2.53 18.53
N TYR A 99 5.85 -2.64 19.35
CA TYR A 99 5.23 -1.48 20.02
C TYR A 99 5.10 -1.69 21.54
N LEU A 100 5.02 -0.59 22.29
CA LEU A 100 4.91 -0.59 23.76
C LEU A 100 3.47 -0.86 24.21
N VAL A 101 3.32 -1.63 25.30
CA VAL A 101 2.03 -1.92 25.92
C VAL A 101 2.06 -1.63 27.41
N LEU A 102 1.11 -0.81 27.89
CA LEU A 102 0.84 -0.58 29.31
C LEU A 102 -0.58 -1.04 29.63
N SER A 103 -0.77 -1.76 30.73
CA SER A 103 -2.06 -2.33 31.14
C SER A 103 -2.33 -2.09 32.61
N THR A 104 -3.59 -1.89 32.98
CA THR A 104 -4.00 -1.96 34.40
C THR A 104 -4.12 -3.40 34.89
N GLY A 105 -4.21 -4.37 33.97
CA GLY A 105 -4.10 -5.80 34.25
C GLY A 105 -2.78 -6.40 33.79
N ALA A 106 -2.78 -7.72 33.54
CA ALA A 106 -1.63 -8.38 32.93
C ALA A 106 -1.65 -8.22 31.40
N THR A 107 -0.60 -7.62 30.84
CA THR A 107 -0.43 -7.44 29.39
C THR A 107 -0.57 -8.74 28.61
N THR A 108 -0.13 -9.87 29.17
CA THR A 108 -0.26 -11.20 28.56
C THR A 108 -1.72 -11.59 28.25
N SER A 109 -2.69 -10.94 28.89
CA SER A 109 -4.12 -11.15 28.64
C SER A 109 -4.63 -10.42 27.39
N ALA A 110 -3.96 -9.34 26.95
CA ALA A 110 -4.36 -8.55 25.78
C ALA A 110 -4.40 -9.38 24.48
N LEU A 111 -3.57 -10.42 24.37
CA LEU A 111 -3.48 -11.34 23.23
C LEU A 111 -4.42 -12.57 23.33
N LEU A 112 -5.23 -12.67 24.40
CA LEU A 112 -6.22 -13.73 24.53
C LEU A 112 -7.45 -13.40 23.68
N PRO A 113 -8.20 -14.41 23.19
CA PRO A 113 -9.50 -14.15 22.59
C PRO A 113 -10.49 -13.65 23.64
N ASN A 114 -11.33 -12.68 23.29
CA ASN A 114 -12.55 -12.34 24.03
C ASN A 114 -13.51 -13.55 24.11
N ASP A 115 -13.32 -14.39 25.12
CA ASP A 115 -14.20 -15.49 25.51
C ASP A 115 -14.62 -15.48 27.00
N SER A 116 -14.10 -14.49 27.75
CA SER A 116 -14.45 -14.16 29.13
C SER A 116 -15.35 -12.92 29.16
N PRO A 117 -16.40 -12.85 30.01
CA PRO A 117 -17.25 -11.67 30.15
C PRO A 117 -16.68 -10.61 31.12
N SER A 118 -15.39 -10.75 31.47
CA SER A 118 -14.62 -9.90 32.40
C SER A 118 -13.22 -10.48 32.56
N THR A 119 -12.22 -9.93 31.87
CA THR A 119 -10.81 -10.15 32.16
C THR A 119 -10.35 -9.19 33.26
N SER A 120 -9.61 -9.73 34.23
CA SER A 120 -9.37 -9.12 35.53
C SER A 120 -8.06 -9.61 36.14
N THR A 121 -7.11 -8.70 36.41
CA THR A 121 -5.82 -9.02 36.99
C THR A 121 -5.30 -7.89 37.90
N VAL A 122 -5.70 -7.91 39.17
CA VAL A 122 -5.17 -6.98 40.17
C VAL A 122 -3.63 -7.05 40.25
N LEU A 123 -2.97 -5.91 40.13
CA LEU A 123 -1.50 -5.78 40.17
C LEU A 123 -0.98 -5.62 41.62
N GLU A 124 0.28 -5.97 41.86
CA GLU A 124 0.91 -5.84 43.19
C GLU A 124 1.88 -4.62 43.27
N GLY A 125 1.80 -3.71 42.30
CA GLY A 125 2.77 -2.62 42.07
C GLY A 125 2.35 -1.23 42.55
N LEU A 126 2.59 -0.23 41.69
CA LEU A 126 2.17 1.16 41.89
C LEU A 126 0.63 1.21 41.87
N ASN A 127 0.08 2.07 42.72
CA ASN A 127 -1.36 2.26 42.88
C ASN A 127 -1.65 3.77 42.88
N THR A 128 -2.87 4.15 42.52
CA THR A 128 -3.36 5.53 42.63
C THR A 128 -3.50 5.97 44.10
N ALA A 129 -3.84 7.24 44.31
CA ALA A 129 -4.08 7.78 45.66
C ALA A 129 -5.28 7.12 46.38
N ASN A 130 -6.23 6.57 45.63
CA ASN A 130 -7.41 5.87 46.15
C ASN A 130 -7.23 4.35 46.27
N GLY A 131 -6.13 3.80 45.71
CA GLY A 131 -5.72 2.40 45.86
C GLY A 131 -6.16 1.48 44.73
N GLN A 132 -6.34 2.03 43.52
CA GLN A 132 -6.54 1.33 42.25
C GLN A 132 -5.20 1.04 41.57
N ASP A 133 -5.17 0.09 40.64
CA ASP A 133 -3.97 -0.24 39.89
C ASP A 133 -3.54 0.92 38.96
N LEU A 134 -2.22 1.14 38.90
CA LEU A 134 -1.60 2.24 38.15
C LEU A 134 -0.27 1.80 37.55
N VAL A 135 -0.22 1.76 36.21
CA VAL A 135 1.03 1.58 35.47
C VAL A 135 1.50 2.92 34.92
N GLN A 136 2.74 3.26 35.22
CA GLN A 136 3.37 4.53 34.82
C GLN A 136 4.75 4.29 34.23
N LEU A 137 5.01 4.91 33.08
CA LEU A 137 6.32 5.00 32.43
C LEU A 137 6.77 6.45 32.39
N THR A 138 7.94 6.73 32.98
CA THR A 138 8.66 7.99 32.77
C THR A 138 9.73 7.81 31.69
N LEU A 139 9.62 8.59 30.62
CA LEU A 139 10.65 8.79 29.60
C LEU A 139 11.34 10.14 29.85
N VAL A 140 12.66 10.18 29.71
CA VAL A 140 13.43 11.43 29.62
C VAL A 140 14.06 11.47 28.24
N LEU A 141 13.73 12.51 27.46
CA LEU A 141 14.03 12.58 26.03
C LEU A 141 14.83 13.86 25.71
N ASP A 142 15.78 13.79 24.78
CA ASP A 142 16.61 14.92 24.35
C ASP A 142 16.23 15.31 22.91
N PRO A 143 15.38 16.33 22.71
CA PRO A 143 14.90 16.71 21.38
C PRO A 143 16.03 17.30 20.51
N PRO A 144 15.98 17.07 19.18
CA PRO A 144 16.91 17.72 18.26
C PRO A 144 16.62 19.23 18.20
N ASN A 145 17.63 20.05 17.90
CA ASN A 145 17.53 21.52 17.94
C ASN A 145 16.51 22.13 16.96
N TRP A 146 15.93 21.34 16.05
CA TRP A 146 14.92 21.76 15.08
C TRP A 146 13.49 21.44 15.53
N ALA A 147 13.30 20.56 16.52
CA ALA A 147 11.98 20.12 16.95
C ALA A 147 11.23 21.23 17.70
N THR A 148 9.97 21.40 17.36
CA THR A 148 9.02 22.31 18.03
C THR A 148 7.85 21.57 18.64
N CYS A 149 7.61 20.31 18.25
CA CYS A 149 6.55 19.46 18.75
C CYS A 149 7.04 18.02 19.01
N LEU A 150 6.41 17.33 19.96
CA LEU A 150 6.49 15.88 20.13
C LEU A 150 5.12 15.28 19.76
N ALA A 151 5.11 14.14 19.07
CA ALA A 151 3.94 13.31 18.88
C ALA A 151 4.22 11.83 19.17
N PHE A 152 3.17 11.06 19.44
CA PHE A 152 3.19 9.60 19.44
C PHE A 152 1.81 9.03 19.13
N ASP A 153 1.74 7.80 18.64
CA ASP A 153 0.48 7.12 18.31
C ASP A 153 0.09 6.14 19.42
N PHE A 154 -1.22 6.03 19.69
CA PHE A 154 -1.74 5.14 20.71
C PHE A 154 -3.18 4.68 20.43
N ALA A 155 -3.56 3.55 21.00
CA ALA A 155 -4.94 3.08 21.04
C ALA A 155 -5.29 2.58 22.44
N PHE A 156 -6.48 2.95 22.95
CA PHE A 156 -6.97 2.56 24.26
C PHE A 156 -8.05 1.49 24.12
N LEU A 157 -7.85 0.35 24.80
CA LEU A 157 -8.68 -0.85 24.78
C LEU A 157 -9.18 -1.16 26.20
N SER A 158 -10.44 -1.61 26.36
CA SER A 158 -11.04 -1.82 27.68
C SER A 158 -12.12 -2.91 27.71
N GLU A 159 -12.18 -3.65 28.82
CA GLU A 159 -13.29 -4.55 29.21
C GLU A 159 -14.50 -3.76 29.79
N GLU A 160 -14.39 -2.44 29.98
CA GLU A 160 -15.49 -1.63 30.52
C GLU A 160 -16.54 -1.20 29.48
N PHE A 161 -16.21 -1.33 28.20
CA PHE A 161 -17.16 -1.12 27.11
C PHE A 161 -17.98 -2.39 26.86
N PRO A 162 -19.28 -2.32 26.50
CA PRO A 162 -20.16 -1.17 26.56
C PRO A 162 -20.80 -0.92 27.94
N GLU A 163 -20.62 -1.82 28.93
CA GLU A 163 -21.34 -1.88 30.20
C GLU A 163 -21.26 -0.60 31.04
N TRP A 164 -20.10 0.06 31.07
CA TRP A 164 -19.78 1.16 31.98
C TRP A 164 -19.59 2.51 31.28
N VAL A 165 -19.89 2.59 29.98
CA VAL A 165 -19.92 3.86 29.24
C VAL A 165 -20.93 4.82 29.91
N GLY A 166 -20.47 6.04 30.22
CA GLY A 166 -21.19 7.06 30.97
C GLY A 166 -21.25 6.85 32.48
N SER A 167 -20.49 5.90 33.03
CA SER A 167 -20.45 5.58 34.47
C SER A 167 -19.29 6.26 35.23
N SER A 168 -19.13 5.92 36.51
CA SER A 168 -18.03 6.34 37.38
C SER A 168 -16.95 5.27 37.56
N PHE A 169 -17.12 4.11 36.92
CA PHE A 169 -16.09 3.10 36.67
C PHE A 169 -15.65 3.36 35.24
N ASN A 170 -14.38 3.72 35.08
CA ASN A 170 -13.83 4.30 33.85
C ASN A 170 -12.30 4.40 33.94
N ASP A 171 -11.58 3.43 33.40
CA ASP A 171 -10.12 3.44 33.32
C ASP A 171 -9.65 4.56 32.41
N VAL A 172 -8.50 5.15 32.74
CA VAL A 172 -8.00 6.37 32.09
C VAL A 172 -6.56 6.21 31.63
N PHE A 173 -6.29 6.66 30.41
CA PHE A 173 -4.94 6.94 29.92
C PHE A 173 -4.66 8.45 29.92
N ILE A 174 -3.47 8.83 30.38
CA ILE A 174 -2.91 10.18 30.29
C ILE A 174 -1.43 10.13 29.88
N ALA A 175 -0.99 11.15 29.17
CA ALA A 175 0.40 11.42 28.84
C ALA A 175 0.75 12.84 29.30
N GLU A 176 1.59 12.98 30.31
CA GLU A 176 1.89 14.27 30.97
C GLU A 176 3.28 14.81 30.59
N TYR A 177 3.37 16.11 30.30
CA TYR A 177 4.61 16.80 29.93
C TYR A 177 5.30 17.45 31.14
N GLY A 178 6.59 17.16 31.33
CA GLY A 178 7.49 17.77 32.31
C GLY A 178 7.33 17.24 33.74
N GLN A 179 6.09 17.07 34.23
CA GLN A 179 5.78 16.52 35.55
C GLN A 179 4.37 15.92 35.60
N SER A 180 4.09 15.15 36.65
CA SER A 180 2.80 14.52 36.93
C SER A 180 2.28 15.00 38.29
N ASP A 181 1.06 15.55 38.33
CA ASP A 181 0.38 15.95 39.56
C ASP A 181 -1.14 15.70 39.52
N PHE A 182 -1.56 14.68 38.76
CA PHE A 182 -2.97 14.35 38.59
C PHE A 182 -3.69 14.05 39.92
N GLU A 183 -4.95 14.50 40.01
CA GLU A 183 -5.83 14.25 41.16
C GLU A 183 -7.10 13.51 40.71
N GLU A 184 -7.47 12.46 41.44
CA GLU A 184 -8.79 11.81 41.31
C GLU A 184 -9.84 12.58 42.13
N VAL A 185 -10.82 13.19 41.45
CA VAL A 185 -11.84 14.04 42.08
C VAL A 185 -13.24 13.65 41.59
N ASN A 186 -14.00 12.94 42.44
CA ASN A 186 -15.34 12.40 42.15
C ASN A 186 -15.37 11.39 40.98
N ALA A 187 -14.43 10.45 40.93
CA ALA A 187 -14.28 9.46 39.85
C ALA A 187 -14.08 10.11 38.46
N GLN A 188 -13.21 11.12 38.44
CA GLN A 188 -12.68 11.80 37.26
C GLN A 188 -11.21 12.10 37.55
N VAL A 189 -10.34 11.99 36.54
CA VAL A 189 -8.95 12.40 36.62
C VAL A 189 -8.82 13.85 36.19
N ILE A 190 -8.22 14.68 37.03
CA ILE A 190 -7.79 16.03 36.69
C ILE A 190 -6.26 15.97 36.58
N ALA A 191 -5.73 15.96 35.35
CA ALA A 191 -4.29 15.88 35.08
C ALA A 191 -3.80 17.16 34.38
N PRO A 192 -3.38 18.22 35.11
CA PRO A 192 -3.07 19.54 34.54
C PRO A 192 -1.98 19.58 33.46
N TYR A 193 -1.09 18.58 33.41
CA TYR A 193 0.00 18.47 32.45
C TYR A 193 -0.25 17.44 31.35
N ASN A 194 -1.42 16.78 31.34
CA ASN A 194 -1.78 15.86 30.27
C ASN A 194 -1.83 16.61 28.93
N PHE A 195 -1.51 15.91 27.84
CA PHE A 195 -1.71 16.39 26.46
C PHE A 195 -2.46 15.37 25.59
N ALA A 196 -2.59 14.11 26.03
CA ALA A 196 -3.50 13.14 25.41
C ALA A 196 -4.94 13.37 25.92
N TYR A 197 -5.57 14.45 25.44
CA TYR A 197 -7.01 14.70 25.63
C TYR A 197 -7.78 14.48 24.34
N ASP A 198 -9.08 14.21 24.47
CA ASP A 198 -10.00 14.24 23.34
C ASP A 198 -10.31 15.67 22.85
N THR A 199 -10.95 15.80 21.69
CA THR A 199 -11.29 17.12 21.08
C THR A 199 -12.31 17.94 21.87
N ALA A 200 -12.90 17.37 22.93
CA ALA A 200 -13.74 18.09 23.91
C ALA A 200 -12.97 18.44 25.21
N GLY A 201 -11.70 18.06 25.33
CA GLY A 201 -10.83 18.31 26.48
C GLY A 201 -10.96 17.29 27.62
N ASN A 202 -11.54 16.12 27.37
CA ASN A 202 -11.61 15.03 28.35
C ASN A 202 -10.36 14.15 28.28
N VAL A 203 -10.04 13.44 29.38
CA VAL A 203 -9.01 12.37 29.36
C VAL A 203 -9.48 11.16 28.55
N VAL A 204 -8.55 10.44 27.91
CA VAL A 204 -8.90 9.25 27.11
C VAL A 204 -9.31 8.11 28.03
N SER A 205 -10.47 7.51 27.71
CA SER A 205 -11.14 6.44 28.45
C SER A 205 -12.32 5.90 27.63
N VAL A 206 -13.13 4.97 28.17
CA VAL A 206 -14.36 4.50 27.50
C VAL A 206 -15.43 5.60 27.26
N ASN A 207 -15.21 6.80 27.78
CA ASN A 207 -16.06 7.99 27.60
C ASN A 207 -15.56 9.01 26.56
N THR A 208 -14.45 8.74 25.88
CA THR A 208 -13.82 9.66 24.90
C THR A 208 -14.72 9.97 23.70
N VAL A 209 -14.66 11.20 23.17
CA VAL A 209 -15.46 11.60 22.00
C VAL A 209 -14.99 11.00 20.66
N PHE A 210 -13.79 10.43 20.58
CA PHE A 210 -13.33 9.66 19.40
C PHE A 210 -14.14 8.36 19.18
N GLY A 211 -14.95 7.98 20.17
CA GLY A 211 -15.73 6.75 20.15
C GLY A 211 -14.91 5.53 20.55
N VAL A 212 -15.64 4.53 21.05
CA VAL A 212 -15.11 3.22 21.41
C VAL A 212 -16.00 2.17 20.75
N THR A 213 -15.39 1.20 20.07
CA THR A 213 -16.11 0.16 19.34
C THR A 213 -15.50 -1.23 19.56
N ALA A 214 -16.34 -2.26 19.52
CA ALA A 214 -15.89 -3.65 19.47
C ALA A 214 -15.15 -4.00 18.16
N GLY A 215 -15.22 -3.15 17.13
CA GLY A 215 -14.46 -3.31 15.88
C GLY A 215 -12.96 -3.12 16.09
N ASN A 216 -12.60 -2.13 16.91
CA ASN A 216 -11.22 -1.71 17.15
C ASN A 216 -10.48 -2.62 18.15
N ALA A 217 -11.21 -3.29 19.05
CA ALA A 217 -10.66 -4.30 19.96
C ALA A 217 -10.57 -5.72 19.35
N GLN A 218 -10.86 -5.89 18.05
CA GLN A 218 -10.89 -7.22 17.44
C GLN A 218 -9.56 -7.97 17.53
N GLY A 219 -9.65 -9.21 18.04
CA GLY A 219 -8.48 -10.09 18.20
C GLY A 219 -7.87 -10.04 19.60
N THR A 220 -8.35 -9.14 20.46
CA THR A 220 -7.93 -9.03 21.87
C THR A 220 -8.98 -9.63 22.82
N THR A 221 -8.73 -9.56 24.13
CA THR A 221 -9.73 -9.86 25.17
C THR A 221 -10.78 -8.75 25.27
N TYR A 222 -10.37 -7.49 25.07
CA TYR A 222 -11.18 -6.31 25.35
C TYR A 222 -12.46 -6.27 24.52
N ASP A 223 -13.52 -5.72 25.11
CA ASP A 223 -14.84 -5.61 24.47
C ASP A 223 -14.96 -4.35 23.58
N GLY A 224 -14.12 -3.34 23.79
CA GLY A 224 -14.07 -2.14 22.94
C GLY A 224 -12.74 -1.41 22.95
N GLY A 225 -12.46 -0.67 21.87
CA GLY A 225 -11.28 0.18 21.74
C GLY A 225 -11.53 1.48 20.96
N THR A 226 -10.66 2.47 21.14
CA THR A 226 -10.56 3.67 20.28
C THR A 226 -10.03 3.30 18.90
N PRO A 227 -10.20 4.13 17.86
CA PRO A 227 -9.32 4.09 16.69
C PRO A 227 -7.87 4.39 17.08
N THR A 228 -6.95 4.40 16.12
CA THR A 228 -5.61 4.96 16.31
C THR A 228 -5.74 6.45 16.63
N LEU A 229 -5.02 6.91 17.65
CA LEU A 229 -5.00 8.30 18.08
C LEU A 229 -3.55 8.82 18.08
N THR A 230 -3.29 9.99 17.52
CA THR A 230 -2.00 10.67 17.64
C THR A 230 -2.06 11.77 18.70
N ALA A 231 -1.39 11.59 19.84
CA ALA A 231 -1.21 12.64 20.84
C ALA A 231 -0.06 13.58 20.46
N ARG A 232 -0.26 14.89 20.56
CA ARG A 232 0.74 15.93 20.25
C ARG A 232 0.91 16.91 21.40
N THR A 233 2.11 17.50 21.52
CA THR A 233 2.38 18.58 22.48
C THR A 233 3.56 19.47 22.05
N PRO A 234 3.46 20.81 22.19
CA PRO A 234 4.55 21.72 21.86
C PRO A 234 5.73 21.57 22.84
N LEU A 235 6.94 21.71 22.32
CA LEU A 235 8.16 21.68 23.10
C LEU A 235 8.47 23.07 23.69
N ASP A 236 8.83 23.08 24.98
CA ASP A 236 9.39 24.27 25.61
C ASP A 236 10.92 24.31 25.44
N THR A 237 11.59 25.24 26.14
CA THR A 237 13.06 25.37 26.08
C THR A 237 13.81 24.41 27.04
N THR A 238 13.14 23.43 27.64
CA THR A 238 13.66 22.60 28.74
C THR A 238 14.20 21.26 28.24
N ASN A 239 15.48 21.22 27.86
CA ASN A 239 16.12 19.98 27.42
C ASN A 239 17.04 19.38 28.52
N PRO A 240 17.00 18.06 28.77
CA PRO A 240 16.04 17.10 28.20
C PRO A 240 14.63 17.27 28.80
N ILE A 241 13.62 16.92 28.00
CA ILE A 241 12.20 16.92 28.40
C ILE A 241 11.88 15.65 29.21
N THR A 242 10.77 15.66 29.94
CA THR A 242 10.22 14.47 30.63
C THR A 242 8.81 14.21 30.12
N ILE A 243 8.50 12.96 29.77
CA ILE A 243 7.15 12.51 29.41
C ILE A 243 6.75 11.41 30.37
N ILE A 244 5.53 11.47 30.90
CA ILE A 244 5.00 10.51 31.88
C ILE A 244 3.71 9.92 31.33
N LEU A 245 3.77 8.68 30.87
CA LEU A 245 2.63 7.93 30.36
C LEU A 245 2.03 7.14 31.52
N SER A 246 0.73 7.26 31.76
CA SER A 246 0.05 6.56 32.86
C SER A 246 -1.28 5.96 32.40
N ILE A 247 -1.51 4.69 32.71
CA ILE A 247 -2.82 4.04 32.64
C ILE A 247 -3.24 3.59 34.04
N MET A 248 -4.50 3.81 34.40
CA MET A 248 -5.01 3.55 35.75
C MET A 248 -6.49 3.20 35.76
N ASP A 249 -6.91 2.36 36.70
CA ASP A 249 -8.33 2.14 36.92
C ASP A 249 -8.95 3.31 37.71
N LEU A 250 -10.26 3.53 37.54
CA LEU A 250 -11.02 4.42 38.42
C LEU A 250 -12.22 3.70 39.05
N GLY A 251 -12.37 3.89 40.37
CA GLY A 251 -13.53 3.43 41.13
C GLY A 251 -13.36 2.03 41.73
N ASP A 252 -12.90 1.05 40.95
CA ASP A 252 -12.41 -0.25 41.42
C ASP A 252 -11.18 -0.70 40.61
N SER A 253 -10.82 -1.99 40.67
CA SER A 253 -9.73 -2.63 39.92
C SER A 253 -10.18 -4.04 39.51
N VAL A 254 -11.31 -4.09 38.81
CA VAL A 254 -11.97 -5.35 38.44
C VAL A 254 -11.89 -5.61 36.94
N TYR A 255 -12.09 -4.62 36.09
CA TYR A 255 -12.04 -4.79 34.63
C TYR A 255 -10.73 -4.17 34.14
N ASP A 256 -9.94 -4.96 33.40
CA ASP A 256 -8.62 -4.50 32.94
C ASP A 256 -8.78 -3.62 31.68
N SER A 257 -7.94 -2.59 31.56
CA SER A 257 -7.73 -1.82 30.31
C SER A 257 -6.27 -1.82 29.89
N THR A 258 -6.02 -1.49 28.62
CA THR A 258 -4.68 -1.47 28.01
C THR A 258 -4.56 -0.34 27.01
N VAL A 259 -3.38 0.27 26.97
CA VAL A 259 -2.98 1.22 25.94
C VAL A 259 -1.82 0.63 25.13
N LEU A 260 -1.98 0.62 23.81
CA LEU A 260 -0.92 0.35 22.84
C LEU A 260 -0.28 1.70 22.49
N ILE A 261 1.04 1.78 22.42
CA ILE A 261 1.79 3.04 22.29
C ILE A 261 2.97 2.83 21.34
N ASP A 262 3.15 3.71 20.36
CA ASP A 262 4.14 3.52 19.29
C ASP A 262 4.57 4.84 18.61
N ASN A 263 5.53 4.79 17.68
CA ASN A 263 5.88 5.89 16.77
C ASN A 263 6.10 7.27 17.47
N PHE A 264 7.03 7.32 18.44
CA PHE A 264 7.40 8.59 19.11
C PHE A 264 8.28 9.44 18.19
N ARG A 265 7.76 10.61 17.81
CA ARG A 265 8.34 11.45 16.76
C ARG A 265 8.48 12.92 17.12
N TRP A 266 9.50 13.54 16.54
CA TRP A 266 9.79 14.96 16.65
C TRP A 266 9.32 15.69 15.40
N LEU A 267 8.48 16.71 15.55
CA LEU A 267 7.93 17.45 14.42
C LEU A 267 8.41 18.91 14.43
N ALA A 268 8.50 19.52 13.24
CA ALA A 268 8.94 20.90 13.02
C ALA A 268 7.77 21.84 12.64
N LEU A 269 6.64 21.75 13.36
CA LEU A 269 5.45 22.58 13.20
C LEU A 269 4.96 23.21 14.52
N ASP A 270 4.16 24.27 14.43
CA ASP A 270 3.49 24.88 15.59
C ASP A 270 2.25 24.03 15.95
N CYS A 271 2.37 23.19 16.98
CA CYS A 271 1.33 22.23 17.39
C CYS A 271 0.72 22.57 18.75
N GLU A 272 -0.56 22.25 18.94
CA GLU A 272 -1.27 22.40 20.21
C GLU A 272 -1.42 21.05 20.95
N PRO A 273 -1.56 21.04 22.29
CA PRO A 273 -1.85 19.82 23.05
C PRO A 273 -3.20 19.20 22.67
N GLY A 274 -3.18 17.92 22.31
CA GLY A 274 -4.40 17.13 22.05
C GLY A 274 -4.11 15.82 21.35
N ALA A 275 -5.09 14.91 21.36
CA ALA A 275 -5.12 13.77 20.46
C ALA A 275 -6.00 14.07 19.23
N ASN A 276 -5.69 13.43 18.11
CA ASN A 276 -6.52 13.39 16.90
C ASN A 276 -6.70 11.93 16.49
N ALA A 277 -7.81 11.59 15.84
CA ALA A 277 -8.07 10.25 15.35
C ALA A 277 -7.57 10.06 13.91
N ASP A 278 -7.22 8.81 13.61
CA ASP A 278 -7.15 8.20 12.29
C ASP A 278 -8.17 7.04 12.35
N SER A 279 -9.41 7.33 11.92
CA SER A 279 -10.59 6.51 12.16
C SER A 279 -10.62 5.24 11.33
N ASP A 280 -10.04 5.25 10.13
CA ASP A 280 -9.95 4.06 9.29
C ASP A 280 -8.59 3.37 9.30
N GLY A 281 -7.49 4.08 9.61
CA GLY A 281 -6.14 3.58 9.79
C GLY A 281 -5.22 3.72 8.57
N ASP A 282 -5.37 4.76 7.72
CA ASP A 282 -4.52 4.98 6.54
C ASP A 282 -3.32 5.92 6.79
N ALA A 283 -3.13 6.33 8.05
CA ALA A 283 -2.12 7.28 8.51
C ALA A 283 -2.30 8.73 8.05
N LEU A 284 -3.47 9.08 7.48
CA LEU A 284 -4.00 10.43 7.49
C LEU A 284 -4.81 10.63 8.78
N LEU A 285 -5.01 11.88 9.20
CA LEU A 285 -5.84 12.18 10.37
C LEU A 285 -7.21 12.66 9.91
N ASP A 286 -8.26 12.27 10.64
CA ASP A 286 -9.64 12.68 10.39
C ASP A 286 -9.75 14.21 10.19
N ASP A 287 -9.00 14.99 10.98
CA ASP A 287 -8.98 16.45 10.90
C ASP A 287 -8.36 16.98 9.60
N TRP A 288 -7.35 16.30 9.05
CA TRP A 288 -6.77 16.66 7.74
C TRP A 288 -7.74 16.37 6.61
N GLU A 289 -8.48 15.26 6.70
CA GLU A 289 -9.40 14.81 5.66
C GLU A 289 -10.74 15.57 5.70
N GLU A 290 -11.20 15.98 6.89
CA GLU A 290 -12.41 16.80 7.08
C GLU A 290 -12.16 18.30 6.88
N ASN A 291 -11.00 18.82 7.31
CA ASN A 291 -10.73 20.27 7.38
C ASN A 291 -9.52 20.75 6.55
N GLY A 292 -8.68 19.85 6.02
CA GLY A 292 -7.43 20.18 5.34
C GLY A 292 -6.27 20.46 6.31
N ILE A 293 -5.06 20.59 5.77
CA ILE A 293 -3.85 20.91 6.55
C ILE A 293 -3.53 22.41 6.43
N ASP A 294 -3.34 23.08 7.57
CA ASP A 294 -2.77 24.42 7.73
C ASP A 294 -1.40 24.23 8.42
N TYR A 295 -0.31 24.45 7.68
CA TYR A 295 1.05 24.13 8.16
C TYR A 295 1.70 25.28 8.96
N ASP A 296 1.29 26.52 8.72
CA ASP A 296 1.87 27.71 9.37
C ASP A 296 0.96 28.36 10.44
N GLY A 297 -0.27 27.86 10.59
CA GLY A 297 -1.23 28.25 11.62
C GLY A 297 -1.85 29.62 11.39
N ASP A 298 -1.79 30.18 10.17
CA ASP A 298 -2.39 31.50 9.89
C ASP A 298 -3.93 31.47 9.73
N GLY A 299 -4.53 30.26 9.65
CA GLY A 299 -5.95 30.03 9.47
C GLY A 299 -6.38 29.90 8.00
N ILE A 300 -5.43 29.67 7.09
CA ILE A 300 -5.65 29.36 5.67
C ILE A 300 -5.16 27.94 5.43
N ILE A 301 -6.02 27.11 4.83
CA ILE A 301 -5.67 25.73 4.45
C ILE A 301 -4.62 25.77 3.33
N ASP A 302 -3.48 25.15 3.57
CA ASP A 302 -2.38 24.94 2.63
C ASP A 302 -2.62 23.72 1.73
N LEU A 303 -3.18 22.63 2.30
CA LEU A 303 -3.49 21.38 1.58
C LEU A 303 -4.95 20.96 1.84
N ASP A 304 -5.81 21.19 0.86
CA ASP A 304 -7.26 20.94 0.92
C ASP A 304 -7.59 19.49 0.52
N LEU A 305 -7.27 18.52 1.39
CA LEU A 305 -7.65 17.10 1.22
C LEU A 305 -9.16 16.87 1.04
N PRO A 306 -10.08 17.57 1.75
CA PRO A 306 -11.52 17.43 1.50
C PRO A 306 -11.90 17.78 0.05
N ALA A 307 -11.26 18.78 -0.55
CA ALA A 307 -11.45 19.11 -1.96
C ALA A 307 -10.73 18.15 -2.93
N MET A 308 -9.72 17.41 -2.47
CA MET A 308 -9.05 16.33 -3.21
C MET A 308 -9.79 14.99 -3.13
N GLY A 309 -10.77 14.89 -2.22
CA GLY A 309 -11.74 13.80 -2.15
C GLY A 309 -11.49 12.79 -1.03
N ALA A 310 -10.72 13.16 0.00
CA ALA A 310 -10.46 12.30 1.14
C ALA A 310 -11.74 11.98 1.96
N ASP A 311 -11.76 10.84 2.64
CA ASP A 311 -12.87 10.39 3.50
C ASP A 311 -12.36 9.54 4.67
N SER A 312 -12.33 10.13 5.88
CA SER A 312 -11.85 9.52 7.14
C SER A 312 -12.56 8.26 7.61
N GLN A 313 -13.51 7.75 6.81
CA GLN A 313 -14.21 6.49 7.02
C GLN A 313 -13.89 5.46 5.92
N HIS A 314 -13.00 5.77 4.98
CA HIS A 314 -12.62 4.97 3.81
C HIS A 314 -11.23 5.27 3.23
N LYS A 315 -10.20 4.68 3.84
CA LYS A 315 -8.82 4.51 3.39
C LYS A 315 -8.44 5.12 2.05
N ASP A 316 -7.61 6.14 2.12
CA ASP A 316 -7.06 6.83 0.97
C ASP A 316 -5.56 6.55 0.77
N ILE A 317 -5.11 6.69 -0.47
CA ILE A 317 -3.68 6.74 -0.80
C ILE A 317 -3.48 7.85 -1.84
N PHE A 318 -2.75 8.90 -1.47
CA PHE A 318 -2.45 10.01 -2.37
C PHE A 318 -1.14 9.78 -3.12
N VAL A 319 -1.13 10.01 -4.44
CA VAL A 319 0.05 9.86 -5.28
C VAL A 319 0.15 10.99 -6.30
N GLU A 320 1.31 11.63 -6.35
CA GLU A 320 1.65 12.57 -7.41
C GLU A 320 2.56 11.87 -8.44
N ILE A 321 2.21 11.98 -9.72
CA ILE A 321 2.97 11.41 -10.83
C ILE A 321 3.50 12.51 -11.74
N ASP A 322 4.80 12.73 -11.67
CA ASP A 322 5.54 13.52 -12.65
C ASP A 322 6.03 12.66 -13.81
N TYR A 323 6.14 13.22 -15.01
CA TYR A 323 6.49 12.43 -16.18
C TYR A 323 7.40 13.14 -17.19
N MET A 324 8.38 12.39 -17.71
CA MET A 324 9.35 12.91 -18.68
C MET A 324 8.76 13.04 -20.09
N VAL A 325 9.06 14.15 -20.78
CA VAL A 325 8.69 14.35 -22.19
C VAL A 325 9.90 14.72 -23.06
N LEU A 326 10.16 13.90 -24.09
CA LEU A 326 11.13 14.23 -25.14
C LEU A 326 10.44 15.02 -26.24
N ASN A 327 10.81 16.31 -26.37
CA ASN A 327 10.29 17.18 -27.40
C ASN A 327 11.12 17.11 -28.70
N GLY A 328 10.45 17.09 -29.86
CA GLY A 328 11.09 17.19 -31.18
C GLY A 328 11.12 15.89 -32.00
N PRO A 329 12.00 15.77 -33.01
CA PRO A 329 12.08 14.59 -33.87
C PRO A 329 12.49 13.33 -33.09
N GLY A 330 11.66 12.28 -33.15
CA GLY A 330 11.84 11.09 -32.33
C GLY A 330 11.36 11.24 -30.89
N GLY A 331 10.62 12.31 -30.59
CA GLY A 331 10.05 12.57 -29.28
C GLY A 331 8.90 11.63 -28.89
N HIS A 332 8.76 11.45 -27.58
CA HIS A 332 7.80 10.59 -26.90
C HIS A 332 7.47 11.18 -25.53
N SER A 333 6.36 10.75 -24.93
CA SER A 333 5.93 11.13 -23.58
C SER A 333 5.90 9.90 -22.69
N HIS A 334 6.30 10.06 -21.43
CA HIS A 334 6.13 9.06 -20.38
C HIS A 334 4.87 9.27 -19.54
N GLN A 335 4.00 10.22 -19.90
CA GLN A 335 2.71 10.39 -19.22
C GLN A 335 1.96 9.05 -19.13
N PRO A 336 1.50 8.63 -17.93
CA PRO A 336 0.77 7.38 -17.76
C PRO A 336 -0.42 7.28 -18.72
N ALA A 337 -0.62 6.12 -19.31
CA ALA A 337 -1.83 5.88 -20.09
C ALA A 337 -3.05 5.92 -19.15
N ALA A 338 -4.11 6.65 -19.53
CA ALA A 338 -5.32 6.73 -18.70
C ALA A 338 -5.92 5.35 -18.36
N ALA A 339 -5.78 4.35 -19.24
CA ALA A 339 -6.18 2.97 -18.96
C ALA A 339 -5.31 2.28 -17.90
N ALA A 340 -4.03 2.65 -17.77
CA ALA A 340 -3.16 2.14 -16.70
C ALA A 340 -3.57 2.75 -15.35
N LEU A 341 -3.87 4.05 -15.32
CA LEU A 341 -4.44 4.72 -14.14
C LEU A 341 -5.76 4.06 -13.70
N THR A 342 -6.66 3.75 -14.64
CA THR A 342 -7.88 2.98 -14.34
C THR A 342 -7.57 1.60 -13.75
N THR A 343 -6.62 0.84 -14.30
CA THR A 343 -6.23 -0.45 -13.73
C THR A 343 -5.65 -0.35 -12.31
N ILE A 344 -4.87 0.71 -12.03
CA ILE A 344 -4.35 0.97 -10.68
C ILE A 344 -5.51 1.27 -9.72
N ILE A 345 -6.39 2.22 -10.07
CA ILE A 345 -7.57 2.58 -9.29
C ILE A 345 -8.46 1.36 -9.03
N ASP A 346 -8.76 0.57 -10.06
CA ASP A 346 -9.57 -0.65 -9.95
C ASP A 346 -8.88 -1.70 -9.03
N THR A 347 -7.55 -1.75 -8.96
CA THR A 347 -6.83 -2.70 -8.10
C THR A 347 -7.05 -2.37 -6.62
N PHE A 348 -6.86 -1.11 -6.23
CA PHE A 348 -7.03 -0.65 -4.85
C PHE A 348 -8.52 -0.61 -4.44
N ALA A 349 -9.41 -0.15 -5.31
CA ALA A 349 -10.85 -0.14 -5.05
C ALA A 349 -11.47 -1.55 -4.87
N ASN A 350 -10.82 -2.61 -5.36
CA ASN A 350 -11.22 -4.00 -5.13
C ASN A 350 -10.43 -4.69 -4.01
N ALA A 351 -9.58 -3.98 -3.26
CA ALA A 351 -8.82 -4.56 -2.15
C ALA A 351 -9.75 -5.21 -1.10
N PRO A 352 -9.35 -6.33 -0.47
CA PRO A 352 -10.15 -7.00 0.57
C PRO A 352 -10.00 -6.33 1.94
N VAL A 353 -9.67 -5.04 1.98
CA VAL A 353 -9.54 -4.22 3.19
C VAL A 353 -10.92 -3.73 3.61
N THR A 354 -11.16 -3.58 4.91
CA THR A 354 -12.46 -3.18 5.50
C THR A 354 -12.35 -1.83 6.17
N ASN A 355 -13.30 -0.93 5.90
CA ASN A 355 -13.28 0.44 6.42
C ASN A 355 -14.50 0.72 7.35
N PRO A 356 -14.45 1.77 8.19
CA PRO A 356 -15.54 2.18 9.07
C PRO A 356 -16.90 2.40 8.37
N ASP A 357 -16.90 2.87 7.13
CA ASP A 357 -18.11 3.06 6.31
C ASP A 357 -18.85 1.75 5.95
N GLY A 358 -18.19 0.60 6.13
CA GLY A 358 -18.69 -0.73 5.79
C GLY A 358 -18.57 -1.10 4.30
N VAL A 359 -17.78 -0.36 3.53
CA VAL A 359 -17.40 -0.64 2.15
C VAL A 359 -15.96 -1.15 2.15
N ASN A 360 -15.70 -2.22 1.40
CA ASN A 360 -14.34 -2.71 1.22
C ASN A 360 -13.66 -1.99 0.06
N GLY A 361 -12.38 -1.66 0.22
CA GLY A 361 -11.55 -1.01 -0.79
C GLY A 361 -10.51 -0.09 -0.17
N ILE A 362 -9.74 0.56 -1.04
CA ILE A 362 -8.88 1.71 -0.77
C ILE A 362 -9.09 2.67 -1.95
N THR A 363 -9.28 3.96 -1.70
CA THR A 363 -9.37 4.98 -2.75
C THR A 363 -7.97 5.52 -3.04
N ILE A 364 -7.40 5.19 -4.20
CA ILE A 364 -6.11 5.74 -4.62
C ILE A 364 -6.30 7.00 -5.49
N HIS A 365 -5.88 8.15 -4.96
CA HIS A 365 -5.98 9.47 -5.56
C HIS A 365 -4.71 9.79 -6.36
N ILE A 366 -4.78 9.72 -7.69
CA ILE A 366 -3.59 9.82 -8.55
C ILE A 366 -3.57 11.13 -9.35
N ASP A 367 -2.73 12.08 -8.94
CA ASP A 367 -2.44 13.30 -9.70
C ASP A 367 -1.41 13.01 -10.79
N ALA A 368 -1.88 12.74 -12.00
CA ALA A 368 -1.06 12.61 -13.21
C ALA A 368 -1.31 13.78 -14.18
N GLY A 369 -1.58 14.96 -13.61
CA GLY A 369 -1.91 16.20 -14.29
C GLY A 369 -3.42 16.47 -14.25
N ALA A 370 -3.81 17.74 -14.42
CA ALA A 370 -5.16 18.31 -14.30
C ALA A 370 -6.35 17.55 -14.97
N ALA A 371 -6.08 16.61 -15.87
CA ALA A 371 -7.09 15.80 -16.58
C ALA A 371 -7.21 14.35 -16.07
N SER A 372 -6.37 13.93 -15.13
CA SER A 372 -6.49 12.65 -14.41
C SER A 372 -7.67 12.70 -13.42
N VAL A 373 -8.20 11.52 -13.09
CA VAL A 373 -9.30 11.38 -12.12
C VAL A 373 -8.71 11.52 -10.73
N MET A 374 -9.32 12.40 -9.94
CA MET A 374 -8.95 12.75 -8.56
C MET A 374 -9.82 11.99 -7.57
N ASP A 375 -11.13 12.01 -7.80
CA ASP A 375 -12.12 11.25 -7.04
C ASP A 375 -12.65 10.12 -7.96
N PRO A 376 -12.26 8.86 -7.73
CA PRO A 376 -12.74 7.70 -8.50
C PRO A 376 -14.25 7.45 -8.39
N VAL A 377 -14.89 7.87 -7.29
CA VAL A 377 -16.28 7.55 -6.95
C VAL A 377 -17.26 8.51 -7.64
N GLY A 378 -17.02 9.82 -7.54
CA GLY A 378 -17.78 10.87 -8.22
C GLY A 378 -17.25 11.22 -9.61
N GLY A 379 -16.02 10.83 -9.95
CA GLY A 379 -15.39 11.03 -11.25
C GLY A 379 -14.87 12.46 -11.47
N ALA A 380 -14.58 13.21 -10.41
CA ALA A 380 -13.96 14.52 -10.52
C ALA A 380 -12.49 14.42 -10.99
N THR A 381 -11.99 15.47 -11.61
CA THR A 381 -10.60 15.56 -12.11
C THR A 381 -9.82 16.62 -11.35
N TRP A 382 -8.52 16.40 -11.12
CA TRP A 382 -7.66 17.29 -10.32
C TRP A 382 -7.76 18.76 -10.72
N GLY A 383 -7.83 19.07 -12.02
CA GLY A 383 -8.13 20.42 -12.50
C GLY A 383 -7.11 21.45 -12.03
N ALA A 384 -7.51 22.31 -11.08
CA ALA A 384 -6.65 23.34 -10.49
C ALA A 384 -5.95 22.92 -9.19
N LEU A 385 -6.28 21.74 -8.65
CA LEU A 385 -5.61 21.11 -7.51
C LEU A 385 -4.44 20.20 -7.95
N SER A 386 -4.16 20.13 -9.26
CA SER A 386 -3.04 19.36 -9.81
C SER A 386 -1.74 20.15 -9.68
N ASP A 387 -0.70 19.51 -9.13
CA ASP A 387 0.69 20.03 -9.08
C ASP A 387 1.63 19.18 -9.96
N SER A 388 1.17 18.01 -10.43
CA SER A 388 1.89 17.11 -11.35
C SER A 388 2.50 17.81 -12.57
N ASP A 389 3.80 17.61 -12.75
CA ASP A 389 4.67 18.43 -13.60
C ASP A 389 5.25 17.69 -14.82
N VAL A 390 5.55 18.45 -15.87
CA VAL A 390 6.07 17.93 -17.14
C VAL A 390 7.59 18.02 -17.17
N LEU A 391 8.24 16.94 -16.73
CA LEU A 391 9.69 16.87 -16.59
C LEU A 391 10.44 16.88 -17.93
N ALA A 392 11.60 17.54 -17.92
CA ALA A 392 12.54 17.47 -19.03
C ALA A 392 13.14 16.06 -19.17
N HIS A 393 13.04 15.47 -20.37
CA HIS A 393 13.56 14.12 -20.62
C HIS A 393 15.07 13.98 -20.38
N ALA A 394 15.42 13.15 -19.40
CA ALA A 394 16.74 12.55 -19.25
C ALA A 394 16.73 11.14 -19.85
N ASN A 395 17.84 10.72 -20.50
CA ASN A 395 17.97 9.32 -20.95
C ASN A 395 18.02 8.33 -19.76
N GLY A 396 18.37 8.80 -18.57
CA GLY A 396 18.55 8.04 -17.35
C GLY A 396 18.53 8.97 -16.13
N LEU A 397 17.69 8.67 -15.14
CA LEU A 397 17.68 9.32 -13.83
C LEU A 397 18.61 8.56 -12.88
N GLY A 398 19.34 9.26 -12.00
CA GLY A 398 20.26 8.62 -11.04
C GLY A 398 21.44 7.85 -11.65
N THR A 399 22.10 7.06 -10.80
CA THR A 399 23.28 6.24 -11.14
C THR A 399 23.34 4.99 -10.27
N PHE A 400 24.03 3.94 -10.73
CA PHE A 400 24.31 2.75 -9.92
C PHE A 400 25.73 2.82 -9.33
N GLY A 401 25.86 2.59 -8.03
CA GLY A 401 27.13 2.64 -7.27
C GLY A 401 27.37 1.46 -6.32
N GLY A 402 26.34 0.65 -6.12
CA GLY A 402 26.23 -0.52 -5.24
C GLY A 402 24.80 -0.99 -5.44
N GLY A 403 23.87 -0.20 -4.88
CA GLY A 403 22.52 -0.04 -5.37
C GLY A 403 22.34 1.13 -6.36
N TYR A 404 21.09 1.50 -6.61
CA TYR A 404 20.66 2.76 -7.24
C TYR A 404 20.82 3.94 -6.27
N ASN A 405 21.36 5.06 -6.74
CA ASN A 405 21.63 6.25 -5.94
C ASN A 405 20.60 7.37 -6.21
N TRP A 406 19.92 7.80 -5.15
CA TRP A 406 18.78 8.72 -5.19
C TRP A 406 19.14 10.21 -5.34
N THR A 407 20.41 10.61 -5.22
CA THR A 407 20.82 12.04 -5.24
C THR A 407 20.26 12.84 -6.43
N ALA A 408 20.13 12.23 -7.61
CA ALA A 408 19.60 12.91 -8.79
C ALA A 408 18.06 12.94 -8.85
N PHE A 409 17.39 12.03 -8.13
CA PHE A 409 15.95 12.06 -7.90
C PHE A 409 15.63 13.13 -6.84
N ASP A 410 16.41 13.22 -5.75
CA ASP A 410 16.23 14.25 -4.71
C ASP A 410 16.30 15.67 -5.32
N VAL A 411 17.32 15.96 -6.14
CA VAL A 411 17.46 17.24 -6.88
C VAL A 411 16.30 17.50 -7.86
N LEU A 412 15.57 16.46 -8.26
CA LEU A 412 14.38 16.58 -9.09
C LEU A 412 13.14 16.82 -8.21
N LYS A 413 12.95 16.06 -7.14
CA LYS A 413 11.88 16.23 -6.14
C LYS A 413 11.90 17.66 -5.56
N ASP A 414 13.06 18.12 -5.08
CA ASP A 414 13.31 19.48 -4.57
C ASP A 414 12.88 20.62 -5.51
N ALA A 415 12.72 20.33 -6.81
CA ALA A 415 12.46 21.32 -7.84
C ALA A 415 11.05 21.26 -8.46
N ASN A 416 10.29 20.18 -8.23
CA ASN A 416 8.97 19.96 -8.86
C ASN A 416 7.89 19.49 -7.85
N PHE A 417 8.26 18.80 -6.76
CA PHE A 417 7.32 18.33 -5.73
C PHE A 417 7.19 19.33 -4.58
N SER A 418 5.96 19.68 -4.21
CA SER A 418 5.69 20.59 -3.09
C SER A 418 5.96 19.91 -1.74
N ILE A 419 6.70 20.59 -0.85
CA ILE A 419 6.91 20.10 0.53
C ILE A 419 5.59 19.95 1.30
N LEU A 420 4.57 20.75 0.97
CA LEU A 420 3.24 20.69 1.59
C LEU A 420 2.47 19.41 1.22
N ARG A 421 2.96 18.63 0.24
CA ARG A 421 2.44 17.31 -0.13
C ARG A 421 3.22 16.15 0.49
N ALA A 422 4.39 16.40 1.10
CA ALA A 422 5.29 15.33 1.53
C ALA A 422 4.69 14.40 2.59
N ASP A 423 3.87 14.94 3.48
CA ASP A 423 3.27 14.19 4.59
C ASP A 423 2.06 13.33 4.18
N VAL A 424 1.61 13.42 2.91
CA VAL A 424 0.38 12.77 2.41
C VAL A 424 0.59 12.03 1.08
N PHE A 425 1.39 12.57 0.16
CA PHE A 425 1.56 12.01 -1.19
C PHE A 425 2.82 11.15 -1.31
N HIS A 426 2.66 9.93 -1.82
CA HIS A 426 3.78 9.24 -2.45
C HIS A 426 4.17 9.96 -3.75
N TYR A 427 5.46 10.20 -3.98
CA TYR A 427 5.97 10.89 -5.17
C TYR A 427 6.52 9.90 -6.19
N CYS A 428 5.93 9.89 -7.38
CA CYS A 428 6.23 8.95 -8.46
C CYS A 428 6.79 9.67 -9.68
N VAL A 429 7.92 9.20 -10.22
CA VAL A 429 8.47 9.73 -11.48
C VAL A 429 8.38 8.68 -12.60
N PHE A 430 7.57 8.96 -13.62
CA PHE A 430 7.57 8.22 -14.89
C PHE A 430 8.75 8.70 -15.77
N ALA A 431 9.90 8.07 -15.55
CA ALA A 431 11.17 8.34 -16.22
C ALA A 431 11.34 7.53 -17.52
N HIS A 432 12.28 7.96 -18.36
CA HIS A 432 12.71 7.16 -19.52
C HIS A 432 13.55 5.92 -19.14
N GLY A 433 14.16 5.92 -17.97
CA GLY A 433 15.07 4.87 -17.51
C GLY A 433 15.81 5.31 -16.25
N ILE A 434 16.32 4.36 -15.47
CA ILE A 434 17.22 4.63 -14.33
C ILE A 434 18.67 4.25 -14.65
N GLY A 435 19.62 4.96 -14.03
CA GLY A 435 21.05 4.84 -14.30
C GLY A 435 21.46 5.09 -15.75
N ALA A 436 22.68 4.75 -16.14
CA ALA A 436 23.20 5.05 -17.48
C ALA A 436 22.73 4.10 -18.60
N THR A 437 22.46 2.83 -18.28
CA THR A 437 22.23 1.77 -19.29
C THR A 437 21.24 0.66 -18.88
N GLY A 438 20.68 0.67 -17.66
CA GLY A 438 19.77 -0.37 -17.18
C GLY A 438 18.40 -0.36 -17.86
N SER A 439 17.80 -1.54 -18.01
CA SER A 439 16.47 -1.82 -18.60
C SER A 439 15.43 -2.19 -17.53
N VAL A 440 15.70 -1.86 -16.27
CA VAL A 440 14.82 -2.12 -15.11
C VAL A 440 13.44 -1.48 -15.32
N SER A 441 12.37 -2.12 -14.83
CA SER A 441 10.99 -1.62 -14.98
C SER A 441 10.70 -0.38 -14.14
N GLY A 442 11.15 -0.36 -12.88
CA GLY A 442 10.95 0.70 -11.91
C GLY A 442 11.95 0.60 -10.75
N ILE A 443 11.73 1.37 -9.68
CA ILE A 443 12.34 1.16 -8.36
C ILE A 443 11.62 2.00 -7.28
N SER A 444 11.36 1.42 -6.11
CA SER A 444 10.97 2.12 -4.88
C SER A 444 12.19 2.46 -4.01
N ARG A 445 12.08 3.53 -3.22
CA ARG A 445 13.17 4.00 -2.35
C ARG A 445 13.42 3.09 -1.14
N GLY A 446 12.42 2.38 -0.62
CA GLY A 446 12.54 1.62 0.63
C GLY A 446 11.32 0.77 0.94
N LEU A 447 11.26 0.26 2.18
CA LEU A 447 10.23 -0.65 2.69
C LEU A 447 9.98 -0.34 4.19
N PRO A 448 8.94 0.42 4.56
CA PRO A 448 8.09 1.26 3.71
C PRO A 448 8.82 2.53 3.20
N ALA A 449 8.19 3.31 2.31
CA ALA A 449 8.75 4.53 1.71
C ALA A 449 7.70 5.45 1.03
N SER A 450 8.10 6.67 0.69
CA SER A 450 7.26 7.64 -0.05
C SER A 450 7.61 7.79 -1.55
N ASP A 451 8.81 7.39 -1.98
CA ASP A 451 9.34 7.73 -3.31
C ASP A 451 9.47 6.51 -4.24
N LEU A 452 9.01 6.64 -5.49
CA LEU A 452 9.09 5.58 -6.50
C LEU A 452 9.35 6.09 -7.92
N ILE A 453 9.83 5.22 -8.80
CA ILE A 453 10.12 5.51 -10.21
C ILE A 453 9.53 4.40 -11.10
N VAL A 454 8.84 4.78 -12.17
CA VAL A 454 8.50 3.87 -13.29
C VAL A 454 9.40 4.25 -14.48
N SER A 455 10.13 3.28 -15.05
CA SER A 455 11.28 3.55 -15.94
C SER A 455 11.32 2.75 -17.26
N LEU A 456 10.14 2.38 -17.76
CA LEU A 456 9.91 1.55 -18.96
C LEU A 456 10.39 2.12 -20.31
N GLY A 457 11.00 3.30 -20.35
CA GLY A 457 11.35 3.98 -21.60
C GLY A 457 12.47 3.33 -22.43
N ARG A 458 13.29 2.48 -21.82
CA ARG A 458 14.33 1.69 -22.53
C ARG A 458 13.82 0.34 -23.05
N TRP A 459 12.59 -0.03 -22.72
CA TRP A 459 11.97 -1.27 -23.19
C TRP A 459 11.61 -1.16 -24.67
N THR A 460 11.50 -2.31 -25.36
CA THR A 460 11.06 -2.35 -26.77
C THR A 460 9.66 -1.78 -26.99
N THR A 461 8.88 -1.64 -25.91
CA THR A 461 7.53 -1.11 -25.83
C THR A 461 7.45 0.38 -25.44
N ASN A 462 8.58 1.09 -25.28
CA ASN A 462 8.68 2.51 -24.86
C ASN A 462 7.45 3.39 -25.25
N PRO A 463 6.70 3.96 -24.29
CA PRO A 463 6.95 4.06 -22.84
C PRO A 463 6.36 2.91 -22.00
N GLY A 464 6.30 1.69 -22.56
CA GLY A 464 5.65 0.53 -21.94
C GLY A 464 4.22 0.32 -22.47
N THR A 465 3.69 -0.89 -22.30
CA THR A 465 2.25 -1.15 -22.49
C THR A 465 1.44 -0.70 -21.28
N VAL A 466 0.11 -0.64 -21.41
CA VAL A 466 -0.82 -0.36 -20.28
C VAL A 466 -0.55 -1.30 -19.11
N ASN A 467 -0.45 -2.61 -19.38
CA ASN A 467 -0.17 -3.64 -18.38
C ASN A 467 1.20 -3.46 -17.72
N GLN A 468 2.24 -3.11 -18.49
CA GLN A 468 3.57 -2.85 -17.94
C GLN A 468 3.56 -1.59 -17.05
N GLN A 469 2.89 -0.51 -17.46
CA GLN A 469 2.77 0.72 -16.68
C GLN A 469 2.02 0.50 -15.36
N ALA A 470 0.81 -0.10 -15.43
CA ALA A 470 0.02 -0.40 -14.23
C ALA A 470 0.72 -1.40 -13.31
N GLY A 471 1.24 -2.50 -13.88
CA GLY A 471 1.93 -3.54 -13.15
C GLY A 471 3.22 -3.09 -12.49
N THR A 472 4.03 -2.25 -13.15
CA THR A 472 5.20 -1.63 -12.51
C THR A 472 4.75 -0.71 -11.39
N PHE A 473 3.81 0.22 -11.63
CA PHE A 473 3.35 1.14 -10.60
C PHE A 473 2.83 0.43 -9.35
N ILE A 474 1.95 -0.57 -9.51
CA ILE A 474 1.38 -1.36 -8.40
C ILE A 474 2.49 -2.12 -7.64
N HIS A 475 3.55 -2.55 -8.33
CA HIS A 475 4.70 -3.18 -7.71
C HIS A 475 5.53 -2.19 -6.87
N GLU A 476 5.94 -1.05 -7.45
CA GLU A 476 6.78 -0.08 -6.74
C GLU A 476 6.03 0.60 -5.58
N ILE A 477 4.72 0.89 -5.72
CA ILE A 477 3.93 1.38 -4.59
C ILE A 477 3.69 0.28 -3.55
N GLY A 478 3.68 -0.99 -3.94
CA GLY A 478 3.67 -2.11 -3.00
C GLY A 478 4.90 -2.10 -2.09
N HIS A 479 6.07 -1.76 -2.60
CA HIS A 479 7.27 -1.55 -1.79
C HIS A 479 7.15 -0.34 -0.86
N ASN A 480 6.63 0.79 -1.36
CA ASN A 480 6.30 1.93 -0.49
C ASN A 480 5.40 1.52 0.69
N LEU A 481 4.47 0.58 0.45
CA LEU A 481 3.56 -0.02 1.43
C LEU A 481 4.13 -1.26 2.16
N SER A 482 5.47 -1.37 2.24
CA SER A 482 6.26 -2.43 2.92
C SER A 482 6.23 -3.84 2.30
N LEU A 483 5.53 -4.06 1.18
CA LEU A 483 5.44 -5.38 0.54
C LEU A 483 6.76 -5.81 -0.12
N ARG A 484 6.98 -7.13 -0.20
CA ARG A 484 8.21 -7.75 -0.69
C ARG A 484 7.96 -8.74 -1.82
N HIS A 485 8.98 -8.94 -2.67
CA HIS A 485 8.95 -9.89 -3.79
C HIS A 485 8.61 -11.33 -3.40
N GLY A 486 8.94 -11.74 -2.17
CA GLY A 486 8.62 -13.06 -1.64
C GLY A 486 7.39 -13.11 -0.71
N GLY A 487 6.80 -11.97 -0.33
CA GLY A 487 5.91 -11.90 0.84
C GLY A 487 6.69 -12.08 2.16
N ASN A 488 6.13 -12.83 3.11
CA ASN A 488 6.58 -12.90 4.50
C ASN A 488 8.10 -13.03 4.79
N THR A 489 8.78 -14.12 4.38
CA THR A 489 10.20 -14.35 4.74
C THR A 489 10.97 -15.13 3.67
N ASN A 490 12.22 -14.68 3.46
CA ASN A 490 13.05 -14.95 2.27
C ASN A 490 12.44 -14.36 0.99
N ASN A 491 13.27 -13.72 0.15
CA ASN A 491 12.91 -13.12 -1.12
C ASN A 491 13.29 -13.98 -2.37
N PRO A 492 13.02 -15.31 -2.45
CA PRO A 492 13.04 -15.94 -3.77
C PRO A 492 11.90 -15.32 -4.58
N ASN A 493 12.23 -14.72 -5.71
CA ASN A 493 11.25 -14.35 -6.72
C ASN A 493 10.68 -15.62 -7.39
N PHE A 494 9.73 -15.45 -8.31
CA PHE A 494 9.21 -16.54 -9.16
C PHE A 494 8.51 -17.70 -8.45
N LYS A 495 8.02 -17.49 -7.23
CA LYS A 495 7.35 -18.53 -6.42
C LYS A 495 5.98 -18.89 -7.00
N PRO A 496 5.71 -20.14 -7.43
CA PRO A 496 4.41 -20.49 -8.03
C PRO A 496 3.24 -20.45 -7.02
N ASN A 497 3.52 -20.47 -5.73
CA ASN A 497 2.52 -20.34 -4.66
C ASN A 497 2.34 -18.91 -4.14
N TYR A 498 2.94 -17.87 -4.76
CA TYR A 498 2.75 -16.48 -4.34
C TYR A 498 2.10 -15.67 -5.47
N LEU A 499 0.77 -15.63 -5.46
CA LEU A 499 -0.04 -15.00 -6.50
C LEU A 499 -0.22 -13.51 -6.20
N SER A 500 0.82 -12.71 -6.49
CA SER A 500 0.84 -11.26 -6.26
C SER A 500 1.52 -10.53 -7.43
N VAL A 501 1.13 -9.29 -7.72
CA VAL A 501 1.90 -8.39 -8.60
C VAL A 501 3.33 -8.16 -8.08
N MET A 502 3.57 -8.33 -6.77
CA MET A 502 4.92 -8.32 -6.18
C MET A 502 5.81 -9.48 -6.66
N ASN A 503 5.26 -10.51 -7.31
CA ASN A 503 6.01 -11.61 -7.89
C ASN A 503 6.16 -11.41 -9.40
N TYR A 504 7.39 -11.46 -9.89
CA TYR A 504 7.74 -11.21 -11.30
C TYR A 504 6.97 -12.04 -12.33
N LEU A 505 6.50 -13.25 -11.98
CA LEU A 505 5.61 -14.07 -12.84
C LEU A 505 4.34 -13.33 -13.30
N PHE A 506 3.90 -12.34 -12.51
CA PHE A 506 2.63 -11.64 -12.66
C PHE A 506 2.80 -10.12 -12.82
N GLN A 507 3.93 -9.52 -12.43
CA GLN A 507 4.13 -8.06 -12.49
C GLN A 507 3.79 -7.43 -13.85
N MET A 508 4.23 -7.99 -14.98
CA MET A 508 4.01 -7.38 -16.31
C MET A 508 2.71 -7.82 -17.01
N ASN A 509 2.08 -8.88 -16.53
CA ASN A 509 0.97 -9.54 -17.24
C ASN A 509 -0.31 -9.70 -16.38
N GLY A 510 -0.25 -9.46 -15.07
CA GLY A 510 -1.32 -9.72 -14.10
C GLY A 510 -1.40 -11.20 -13.66
N LEU A 511 -2.13 -11.43 -12.58
CA LEU A 511 -2.53 -12.76 -12.10
C LEU A 511 -3.40 -13.48 -13.14
N ARG A 512 -3.27 -14.80 -13.14
CA ARG A 512 -4.06 -15.68 -14.01
C ARG A 512 -5.34 -16.13 -13.32
N ILE A 513 -6.49 -15.79 -13.89
CA ILE A 513 -7.81 -16.19 -13.39
C ILE A 513 -8.64 -16.71 -14.57
N ALA A 514 -9.36 -17.83 -14.38
CA ALA A 514 -10.13 -18.53 -15.40
C ALA A 514 -9.32 -18.83 -16.69
N GLY A 515 -8.04 -19.16 -16.53
CA GLY A 515 -7.11 -19.42 -17.63
C GLY A 515 -6.80 -18.18 -18.50
N SER A 516 -6.90 -16.97 -17.94
CA SER A 516 -6.53 -15.72 -18.59
C SER A 516 -5.69 -14.83 -17.66
N ASP A 517 -4.58 -14.30 -18.17
CA ASP A 517 -3.79 -13.26 -17.50
C ASP A 517 -4.52 -11.90 -17.60
N GLY A 518 -4.04 -10.89 -16.85
CA GLY A 518 -4.50 -9.49 -16.93
C GLY A 518 -5.15 -8.94 -15.66
N ASN A 519 -5.22 -9.71 -14.57
CA ASN A 519 -5.84 -9.31 -13.31
C ASN A 519 -4.75 -8.78 -12.36
N PHE A 520 -4.65 -7.47 -12.16
CA PHE A 520 -3.65 -6.88 -11.26
C PHE A 520 -4.19 -6.84 -9.83
N ASP A 521 -3.44 -7.42 -8.90
CA ASP A 521 -3.82 -7.58 -7.49
C ASP A 521 -2.59 -8.00 -6.66
N TYR A 522 -2.61 -7.73 -5.36
CA TYR A 522 -1.69 -8.39 -4.43
C TYR A 522 -2.26 -9.74 -3.98
N SER A 523 -1.44 -10.56 -3.31
CA SER A 523 -1.90 -11.88 -2.86
C SER A 523 -2.97 -11.73 -1.78
N ARG A 524 -4.12 -12.38 -1.97
CA ARG A 524 -5.23 -12.46 -1.00
C ARG A 524 -5.17 -13.71 -0.11
N PHE A 525 -4.14 -14.55 -0.27
CA PHE A 525 -4.17 -15.94 0.19
C PHE A 525 -2.85 -16.37 0.84
N VAL A 526 -2.97 -17.30 1.80
CA VAL A 526 -1.85 -18.14 2.23
C VAL A 526 -2.01 -19.52 1.59
N LEU A 527 -1.34 -19.75 0.45
CA LEU A 527 -1.36 -21.04 -0.27
C LEU A 527 -0.40 -22.06 0.36
N PRO A 528 -0.54 -23.37 0.12
CA PRO A 528 0.38 -24.38 0.64
C PRO A 528 1.87 -24.06 0.39
N THR A 529 2.69 -24.32 1.40
CA THR A 529 4.16 -24.20 1.33
C THR A 529 4.72 -25.13 0.25
N ILE A 530 5.50 -24.58 -0.67
CA ILE A 530 6.23 -25.36 -1.67
C ILE A 530 7.53 -25.89 -1.03
N ASN A 531 7.81 -27.17 -1.28
CA ASN A 531 9.10 -27.80 -0.99
C ASN A 531 9.63 -28.45 -2.27
N GLU A 532 10.62 -27.84 -2.89
CA GLU A 532 11.20 -28.26 -4.16
C GLU A 532 11.94 -29.61 -4.08
N ASN A 533 12.21 -30.09 -2.86
CA ASN A 533 12.77 -31.42 -2.60
C ASN A 533 11.68 -32.51 -2.45
N ALA A 534 10.39 -32.14 -2.43
CA ALA A 534 9.26 -33.06 -2.30
C ALA A 534 7.93 -32.39 -2.70
N LEU A 535 7.73 -32.14 -3.99
CA LEU A 535 6.48 -31.62 -4.56
C LEU A 535 5.43 -32.72 -4.69
N ASP A 536 4.16 -32.37 -4.53
CA ASP A 536 3.01 -33.27 -4.73
C ASP A 536 2.22 -32.80 -5.95
N GLU A 537 2.38 -33.50 -7.08
CA GLU A 537 1.65 -33.19 -8.30
C GLU A 537 0.16 -33.49 -8.17
N THR A 538 -0.21 -34.49 -7.36
CA THR A 538 -1.59 -34.95 -7.26
C THR A 538 -2.52 -33.97 -6.54
N ALA A 539 -1.93 -33.04 -5.77
CA ALA A 539 -2.65 -32.08 -4.94
C ALA A 539 -2.57 -30.63 -5.45
N GLY A 540 -1.57 -30.28 -6.28
CA GLY A 540 -1.31 -28.91 -6.70
C GLY A 540 -1.10 -27.97 -5.50
N LEU A 541 -1.81 -26.84 -5.49
CA LEU A 541 -1.85 -25.89 -4.36
C LEU A 541 -3.28 -25.80 -3.76
N SER A 542 -4.00 -26.91 -3.79
CA SER A 542 -5.40 -27.00 -3.36
C SER A 542 -5.60 -26.85 -1.84
N GLY A 543 -6.86 -26.64 -1.42
CA GLY A 543 -7.27 -26.66 -0.02
C GLY A 543 -7.52 -25.30 0.63
N VAL A 544 -7.35 -24.21 -0.11
CA VAL A 544 -7.61 -22.82 0.33
C VAL A 544 -8.97 -22.35 -0.21
N ALA A 545 -9.65 -21.48 0.53
CA ALA A 545 -10.92 -20.87 0.08
C ALA A 545 -10.66 -19.64 -0.80
N GLY A 546 -11.60 -19.32 -1.71
CA GLY A 546 -11.50 -18.15 -2.59
C GLY A 546 -10.55 -18.28 -3.79
N THR A 547 -9.76 -19.36 -3.87
CA THR A 547 -8.77 -19.63 -4.93
C THR A 547 -9.36 -20.29 -6.19
N ALA A 548 -10.69 -20.33 -6.33
CA ALA A 548 -11.32 -20.94 -7.50
C ALA A 548 -10.88 -20.23 -8.79
N ASP A 549 -10.64 -21.01 -9.85
CA ASP A 549 -10.19 -20.54 -11.16
C ASP A 549 -8.83 -19.80 -11.20
N TYR A 550 -8.12 -19.64 -10.08
CA TYR A 550 -6.76 -19.08 -10.08
C TYR A 550 -5.76 -20.06 -10.71
N GLY A 551 -4.91 -19.55 -11.60
CA GLY A 551 -3.79 -20.27 -12.20
C GLY A 551 -2.44 -19.81 -11.66
N THR A 552 -1.37 -20.53 -12.02
CA THR A 552 0.01 -20.13 -11.72
C THR A 552 0.98 -20.48 -12.86
N LYS A 553 2.23 -20.05 -12.71
CA LYS A 553 3.32 -20.18 -13.67
C LYS A 553 4.58 -20.68 -12.95
N PHE A 554 5.40 -21.47 -13.62
CA PHE A 554 6.58 -22.10 -13.02
C PHE A 554 7.56 -22.60 -14.09
N TRP A 555 8.74 -23.06 -13.69
CA TRP A 555 9.63 -23.85 -14.54
C TRP A 555 9.53 -25.35 -14.21
N ASP A 556 9.47 -26.19 -15.23
CA ASP A 556 9.48 -27.66 -15.07
C ASP A 556 10.91 -28.22 -14.88
N ALA A 557 11.04 -29.52 -14.63
CA ALA A 557 12.35 -30.16 -14.42
C ALA A 557 13.25 -30.20 -15.67
N VAL A 558 12.69 -29.89 -16.84
CA VAL A 558 13.38 -29.76 -18.12
C VAL A 558 13.84 -28.32 -18.38
N GLY A 559 13.41 -27.36 -17.54
CA GLY A 559 13.65 -25.92 -17.68
C GLY A 559 12.68 -25.22 -18.64
N THR A 560 11.55 -25.85 -18.99
CA THR A 560 10.48 -25.23 -19.76
C THR A 560 9.63 -24.34 -18.85
N PHE A 561 9.22 -23.18 -19.35
CA PHE A 561 8.24 -22.35 -18.67
C PHE A 561 6.82 -22.93 -18.87
N SER A 562 6.16 -23.28 -17.77
CA SER A 562 4.89 -24.00 -17.72
C SER A 562 3.80 -23.18 -17.02
N VAL A 563 2.53 -23.50 -17.33
CA VAL A 563 1.34 -22.76 -16.85
C VAL A 563 0.27 -23.73 -16.35
N ALA A 564 -0.10 -23.60 -15.08
CA ALA A 564 -1.29 -24.25 -14.52
C ALA A 564 -2.48 -23.30 -14.61
N ASN A 565 -3.60 -23.76 -15.20
CA ASN A 565 -4.80 -22.93 -15.38
C ASN A 565 -5.73 -22.89 -14.15
N ASP A 566 -5.60 -23.89 -13.27
CA ASP A 566 -6.30 -24.01 -12.01
C ASP A 566 -5.31 -24.62 -11.01
N ILE A 567 -5.05 -23.94 -9.90
CA ILE A 567 -4.12 -24.41 -8.86
C ILE A 567 -4.73 -25.47 -7.93
N ASN A 568 -6.04 -25.70 -8.03
CA ASN A 568 -6.80 -26.59 -7.13
C ASN A 568 -6.95 -28.02 -7.69
N VAL A 569 -6.32 -28.31 -8.83
CA VAL A 569 -6.19 -29.63 -9.43
C VAL A 569 -4.73 -30.07 -9.42
N GLY A 570 -4.45 -31.30 -9.87
CA GLY A 570 -3.08 -31.76 -9.99
C GLY A 570 -2.28 -30.95 -11.02
N ILE A 571 -1.02 -30.69 -10.71
CA ILE A 571 -0.08 -29.90 -11.51
C ILE A 571 1.11 -30.78 -11.88
N ASP A 572 1.35 -30.92 -13.18
CA ASP A 572 2.54 -31.52 -13.79
C ASP A 572 3.75 -30.63 -13.46
N TRP A 573 4.44 -30.90 -12.35
CA TRP A 573 5.54 -30.05 -11.88
C TRP A 573 6.83 -30.36 -12.63
N ASP A 574 7.07 -31.62 -13.03
CA ASP A 574 8.32 -32.01 -13.67
C ASP A 574 8.31 -32.05 -15.21
N GLY A 575 7.13 -31.99 -15.84
CA GLY A 575 6.95 -31.82 -17.28
C GLY A 575 6.87 -33.13 -18.07
N ASP A 576 6.62 -34.26 -17.41
CA ASP A 576 6.53 -35.60 -17.99
C ASP A 576 5.26 -35.81 -18.85
N GLY A 577 4.20 -35.04 -18.57
CA GLY A 577 2.94 -35.03 -19.31
C GLY A 577 1.75 -35.66 -18.57
N ASP A 578 1.91 -36.11 -17.32
CA ASP A 578 0.80 -36.28 -16.39
C ASP A 578 1.00 -35.56 -15.03
N ALA A 579 0.28 -35.94 -13.97
CA ALA A 579 0.27 -35.21 -12.70
C ALA A 579 0.01 -36.21 -11.56
N LEU A 580 0.87 -37.22 -11.50
CA LEU A 580 0.70 -38.41 -10.66
C LEU A 580 1.85 -38.59 -9.67
N ASP A 581 2.94 -37.82 -9.76
CA ASP A 581 4.11 -38.02 -8.94
C ASP A 581 4.04 -37.34 -7.56
N ASN A 582 4.43 -38.10 -6.54
CA ASN A 582 4.44 -37.68 -5.15
C ASN A 582 5.42 -38.57 -4.35
N PRO A 583 6.62 -38.07 -3.98
CA PRO A 583 7.17 -36.75 -4.30
C PRO A 583 7.86 -36.69 -5.68
N THR A 584 7.77 -35.54 -6.37
CA THR A 584 8.76 -35.15 -7.41
C THR A 584 9.73 -34.07 -6.88
N VAL A 585 10.83 -33.82 -7.60
CA VAL A 585 11.93 -32.92 -7.19
C VAL A 585 12.26 -31.97 -8.33
N VAL A 586 11.84 -30.72 -8.20
CA VAL A 586 11.92 -29.69 -9.25
C VAL A 586 12.25 -28.35 -8.63
N ASN A 587 13.20 -27.62 -9.22
CA ASN A 587 13.36 -26.20 -8.97
C ASN A 587 12.32 -25.47 -9.83
N VAL A 588 11.24 -24.98 -9.19
CA VAL A 588 10.08 -24.42 -9.90
C VAL A 588 10.13 -22.89 -10.01
N ASN A 589 11.03 -22.24 -9.26
CA ASN A 589 11.30 -20.79 -9.32
C ASN A 589 12.51 -20.41 -10.22
N ASN A 590 13.24 -21.42 -10.72
CA ASN A 590 14.46 -21.34 -11.52
C ASN A 590 15.65 -20.56 -10.88
N ASP A 591 15.77 -20.56 -9.55
CA ASP A 591 16.84 -19.85 -8.82
C ASP A 591 18.22 -20.57 -8.80
N GLY A 592 18.29 -21.81 -9.30
CA GLY A 592 19.49 -22.65 -9.32
C GLY A 592 19.74 -23.47 -8.04
N GLY A 593 18.89 -23.37 -7.02
CA GLY A 593 18.89 -24.15 -5.79
C GLY A 593 17.80 -25.24 -5.74
N LEU A 594 17.50 -25.72 -4.54
CA LEU A 594 16.25 -26.40 -4.19
C LEU A 594 15.90 -25.96 -2.76
N SER A 595 14.71 -25.43 -2.55
CA SER A 595 14.35 -24.71 -1.34
C SER A 595 12.96 -25.07 -0.82
N THR A 596 12.55 -24.42 0.26
CA THR A 596 11.20 -24.55 0.84
C THR A 596 10.72 -23.16 1.21
N TYR A 597 9.58 -22.74 0.67
CA TYR A 597 9.05 -21.38 0.84
C TYR A 597 7.52 -21.37 0.98
N GLY A 598 7.05 -20.61 1.98
CA GLY A 598 5.65 -20.23 2.13
C GLY A 598 5.30 -19.05 1.23
N ASN A 599 4.26 -18.31 1.61
CA ASN A 599 3.79 -17.07 0.99
C ASN A 599 3.01 -16.29 2.06
N SER A 600 2.41 -15.17 1.68
CA SER A 600 1.52 -14.40 2.55
C SER A 600 0.33 -13.80 1.79
N ASN A 601 -0.69 -13.42 2.56
CA ASN A 601 -1.72 -12.47 2.16
C ASN A 601 -1.14 -11.06 2.34
N ASN A 602 -0.92 -10.34 1.24
CA ASN A 602 -0.27 -9.03 1.28
C ASN A 602 -1.20 -7.91 1.76
N TRP A 603 -2.50 -8.04 1.54
CA TRP A 603 -3.46 -7.03 1.97
C TRP A 603 -3.59 -6.92 3.51
N THR A 604 -3.03 -7.88 4.24
CA THR A 604 -2.85 -7.84 5.71
C THR A 604 -1.42 -7.49 6.14
N GLU A 605 -0.55 -7.10 5.19
CA GLU A 605 0.85 -6.72 5.41
C GLU A 605 1.15 -5.28 4.96
N ILE A 606 0.11 -4.53 4.53
CA ILE A 606 0.22 -3.13 4.12
C ILE A 606 0.54 -2.25 5.32
N VAL A 607 1.56 -1.41 5.19
CA VAL A 607 1.86 -0.28 6.07
C VAL A 607 1.57 0.99 5.26
N TYR A 608 0.68 1.87 5.73
CA TYR A 608 0.19 3.00 4.95
C TYR A 608 1.10 4.25 5.05
N ASN A 609 1.69 4.49 6.22
CA ASN A 609 2.76 5.45 6.39
C ASN A 609 4.10 4.92 5.83
N GLY A 610 5.01 5.83 5.51
CA GLY A 610 6.30 5.45 4.95
C GLY A 610 7.03 6.57 4.25
N GLY A 611 8.34 6.67 4.51
CA GLY A 611 9.07 7.86 4.12
C GLY A 611 8.47 9.06 4.86
N ALA A 612 8.05 10.11 4.14
CA ALA A 612 7.37 11.25 4.77
C ALA A 612 5.86 11.05 4.98
N VAL A 613 5.20 10.10 4.32
CA VAL A 613 3.74 9.92 4.42
C VAL A 613 3.35 9.50 5.83
N GLY A 614 2.41 10.22 6.46
CA GLY A 614 1.95 10.06 7.85
C GLY A 614 2.83 10.77 8.91
N SER A 615 3.98 11.31 8.50
CA SER A 615 5.03 11.81 9.40
C SER A 615 5.02 13.34 9.63
N LEU A 616 3.84 13.98 9.61
CA LEU A 616 3.64 15.45 9.57
C LEU A 616 4.81 16.32 10.08
N GLY A 617 5.66 16.80 9.17
CA GLY A 617 6.74 17.72 9.49
C GLY A 617 7.98 17.11 10.17
N GLU A 618 8.22 15.80 10.00
CA GLU A 618 9.50 15.14 10.29
C GLU A 618 10.58 15.41 9.24
N ASP A 619 11.84 15.49 9.67
CA ASP A 619 13.03 15.38 8.78
C ASP A 619 13.39 13.90 8.56
N VAL A 620 12.58 13.20 7.75
CA VAL A 620 12.76 11.75 7.52
C VAL A 620 14.04 11.48 6.74
N THR A 621 14.98 10.77 7.36
CA THR A 621 16.24 10.38 6.71
C THR A 621 16.04 9.21 5.76
N LEU A 622 15.59 9.51 4.54
CA LEU A 622 15.37 8.53 3.49
C LEU A 622 16.70 7.88 3.02
N PRO A 623 16.71 6.60 2.61
CA PRO A 623 17.91 5.95 2.10
C PRO A 623 18.39 6.63 0.80
N ILE A 624 19.70 6.84 0.72
CA ILE A 624 20.36 7.46 -0.44
C ILE A 624 20.81 6.44 -1.49
N GLU A 625 20.94 5.17 -1.09
CA GLU A 625 21.18 4.04 -1.98
C GLU A 625 20.23 2.87 -1.65
N THR A 626 19.62 2.29 -2.67
CA THR A 626 18.70 1.14 -2.59
C THR A 626 19.20 0.05 -3.52
N GLU A 627 19.35 -1.18 -3.04
CA GLU A 627 19.70 -2.33 -3.89
C GLU A 627 18.62 -2.54 -4.96
N ALA A 628 19.02 -2.64 -6.23
CA ALA A 628 18.08 -2.80 -7.34
C ALA A 628 17.94 -4.29 -7.69
N GLU A 629 16.98 -4.96 -7.04
CA GLU A 629 16.63 -6.35 -7.31
C GLU A 629 15.50 -6.49 -8.36
N GLU A 630 14.96 -5.36 -8.83
CA GLU A 630 13.82 -5.19 -9.74
C GLU A 630 13.95 -5.85 -11.13
N ILE A 631 12.81 -6.27 -11.70
CA ILE A 631 12.76 -6.94 -13.01
C ILE A 631 13.24 -6.02 -14.15
N ASP A 632 14.02 -6.57 -15.08
CA ASP A 632 14.43 -5.92 -16.32
C ASP A 632 13.77 -6.54 -17.57
N ALA A 633 13.90 -5.85 -18.70
CA ALA A 633 13.31 -6.28 -19.97
C ALA A 633 13.85 -7.65 -20.46
N GLU A 634 15.09 -7.97 -20.11
CA GLU A 634 15.75 -9.25 -20.38
C GLU A 634 15.12 -10.40 -19.57
N THR A 635 14.74 -10.14 -18.31
CA THR A 635 14.09 -11.09 -17.40
C THR A 635 12.61 -11.29 -17.72
N ASP A 636 11.85 -10.22 -18.04
CA ASP A 636 10.46 -10.33 -18.55
C ASP A 636 10.39 -11.20 -19.81
N ALA A 637 11.41 -11.12 -20.68
CA ALA A 637 11.46 -11.93 -21.90
C ALA A 637 11.64 -13.45 -21.66
N LEU A 638 11.95 -13.88 -20.43
CA LEU A 638 11.97 -15.30 -20.03
C LEU A 638 10.60 -15.81 -19.58
N ILE A 639 9.68 -14.90 -19.24
CA ILE A 639 8.35 -15.22 -18.72
C ILE A 639 7.40 -15.44 -19.89
N LEU A 640 6.81 -16.64 -19.98
CA LEU A 640 5.90 -16.94 -21.08
C LEU A 640 4.66 -16.03 -21.05
N THR A 641 4.57 -15.13 -22.03
CA THR A 641 3.28 -14.54 -22.40
C THR A 641 2.65 -15.42 -23.48
N GLU A 642 1.66 -16.23 -23.13
CA GLU A 642 1.03 -17.17 -24.08
C GLU A 642 0.46 -16.46 -25.31
N TYR A 643 -0.27 -15.36 -25.10
CA TYR A 643 -0.93 -14.56 -26.13
C TYR A 643 -0.55 -13.10 -25.95
N LYS A 644 0.11 -12.50 -26.94
CA LYS A 644 0.55 -11.10 -26.89
C LYS A 644 0.59 -10.54 -28.31
N VAL A 645 0.14 -9.30 -28.51
CA VAL A 645 -0.03 -8.71 -29.83
C VAL A 645 0.64 -7.34 -29.90
N CYS A 646 1.36 -7.08 -30.99
CA CYS A 646 1.97 -5.78 -31.28
C CYS A 646 1.45 -5.25 -32.61
N ILE A 647 1.11 -3.96 -32.67
CA ILE A 647 0.75 -3.26 -33.91
C ILE A 647 1.69 -2.08 -34.08
N THR A 648 2.54 -2.12 -35.11
CA THR A 648 3.40 -1.01 -35.49
C THR A 648 2.88 -0.34 -36.76
N GLY A 649 3.04 0.98 -36.88
CA GLY A 649 2.59 1.73 -38.06
C GLY A 649 2.58 3.25 -37.82
N ALA A 650 2.07 4.00 -38.80
CA ALA A 650 2.00 5.45 -38.69
C ALA A 650 0.89 5.90 -37.71
N GLY A 651 1.27 6.61 -36.65
CA GLY A 651 0.35 7.15 -35.63
C GLY A 651 -0.37 8.42 -36.09
N VAL A 652 0.35 9.53 -36.23
CA VAL A 652 -0.20 10.82 -36.70
C VAL A 652 0.34 11.15 -38.09
N VAL A 653 -0.57 11.54 -39.00
CA VAL A 653 -0.23 11.81 -40.41
C VAL A 653 -0.91 13.09 -40.87
N THR A 654 -0.10 14.07 -41.27
CA THR A 654 -0.58 15.36 -41.79
C THR A 654 -0.69 15.31 -43.31
N MET A 655 -1.88 15.54 -43.85
CA MET A 655 -2.18 15.48 -45.29
C MET A 655 -2.67 16.84 -45.81
N ALA A 656 -2.33 17.17 -47.06
CA ALA A 656 -2.93 18.31 -47.75
C ALA A 656 -4.37 17.99 -48.21
N PRO A 657 -5.27 18.99 -48.34
CA PRO A 657 -6.62 18.76 -48.85
C PRO A 657 -6.61 18.07 -50.23
N GLY A 658 -7.44 17.04 -50.39
CA GLY A 658 -7.51 16.21 -51.60
C GLY A 658 -6.30 15.28 -51.85
N ALA A 659 -5.35 15.17 -50.93
CA ALA A 659 -4.23 14.23 -51.06
C ALA A 659 -4.65 12.78 -50.76
N THR A 660 -3.98 11.82 -51.41
CA THR A 660 -4.07 10.38 -51.12
C THR A 660 -2.75 9.91 -50.50
N GLN A 661 -2.82 9.10 -49.45
CA GLN A 661 -1.65 8.48 -48.84
C GLN A 661 -1.96 7.03 -48.46
N VAL A 662 -0.98 6.14 -48.65
CA VAL A 662 -1.06 4.74 -48.22
C VAL A 662 -0.21 4.57 -46.97
N LEU A 663 -0.82 4.08 -45.89
CA LEU A 663 -0.16 3.77 -44.63
C LEU A 663 -0.02 2.25 -44.51
N THR A 664 1.16 1.78 -44.16
CA THR A 664 1.38 0.36 -43.81
C THR A 664 1.39 0.22 -42.30
N TYR A 665 0.69 -0.80 -41.82
CA TYR A 665 0.70 -1.26 -40.45
C TYR A 665 1.15 -2.73 -40.45
N THR A 666 1.87 -3.13 -39.41
CA THR A 666 2.32 -4.50 -39.18
C THR A 666 1.76 -4.98 -37.86
N LEU A 667 0.97 -6.06 -37.91
CA LEU A 667 0.46 -6.80 -36.76
C LEU A 667 1.37 -8.00 -36.53
N SER A 668 1.86 -8.17 -35.31
CA SER A 668 2.76 -9.25 -34.92
C SER A 668 2.19 -9.99 -33.72
N ASN A 669 2.13 -11.32 -33.80
CA ASN A 669 1.99 -12.15 -32.60
C ASN A 669 3.36 -12.16 -31.91
N ILE A 670 3.41 -11.58 -30.71
CA ILE A 670 4.60 -11.57 -29.85
C ILE A 670 4.38 -12.42 -28.58
N GLY A 671 3.34 -13.26 -28.58
CA GLY A 671 3.14 -14.32 -27.60
C GLY A 671 3.75 -15.65 -28.06
N GLY A 672 3.77 -16.64 -27.16
CA GLY A 672 4.35 -17.95 -27.41
C GLY A 672 3.46 -18.92 -28.21
N LEU A 673 2.14 -18.72 -28.21
CA LEU A 673 1.15 -19.63 -28.83
C LEU A 673 0.55 -19.06 -30.12
N GLU A 674 -0.05 -19.91 -30.96
CA GLU A 674 -0.85 -19.46 -32.10
C GLU A 674 -2.12 -18.74 -31.63
N ASP A 675 -2.44 -17.61 -32.26
CA ASP A 675 -3.59 -16.78 -31.92
C ASP A 675 -4.33 -16.27 -33.16
N VAL A 676 -5.62 -15.94 -33.00
CA VAL A 676 -6.51 -15.45 -34.05
C VAL A 676 -7.01 -14.05 -33.71
N TYR A 677 -6.50 -13.09 -34.47
CA TYR A 677 -6.81 -11.68 -34.36
C TYR A 677 -7.97 -11.30 -35.27
N GLU A 678 -9.10 -10.86 -34.72
CA GLU A 678 -10.21 -10.27 -35.48
C GLU A 678 -9.99 -8.76 -35.65
N ILE A 679 -10.01 -8.27 -36.90
CA ILE A 679 -9.66 -6.89 -37.23
C ILE A 679 -10.91 -6.08 -37.59
N SER A 680 -11.24 -5.09 -36.76
CA SER A 680 -12.42 -4.24 -36.90
C SER A 680 -12.05 -2.78 -37.12
N PRO A 681 -12.40 -2.16 -38.26
CA PRO A 681 -12.17 -0.74 -38.49
C PRO A 681 -13.16 0.11 -37.69
N VAL A 682 -12.66 1.11 -36.97
CA VAL A 682 -13.49 2.15 -36.32
C VAL A 682 -13.12 3.51 -36.89
N ALA A 683 -14.10 4.25 -37.37
CA ALA A 683 -13.92 5.56 -37.98
C ALA A 683 -14.84 6.59 -37.32
N THR A 684 -14.24 7.66 -36.79
CA THR A 684 -14.93 8.78 -36.12
C THR A 684 -14.82 10.10 -36.89
N ALA A 685 -14.01 10.15 -37.96
CA ALA A 685 -13.77 11.35 -38.74
C ALA A 685 -14.80 11.55 -39.85
N THR A 686 -15.38 12.75 -39.94
CA THR A 686 -16.40 13.13 -40.94
C THR A 686 -15.83 13.71 -42.24
N ASN A 687 -14.53 14.06 -42.27
CA ASN A 687 -13.88 14.81 -43.36
C ASN A 687 -12.77 14.01 -44.10
N VAL A 688 -12.76 12.68 -44.01
CA VAL A 688 -11.73 11.83 -44.63
C VAL A 688 -12.39 10.58 -45.20
N ALA A 689 -12.06 10.21 -46.44
CA ALA A 689 -12.45 8.94 -47.02
C ALA A 689 -11.34 7.90 -46.75
N ILE A 690 -11.68 6.82 -46.05
CA ILE A 690 -10.76 5.73 -45.73
C ILE A 690 -11.15 4.52 -46.57
N ASN A 691 -10.22 4.01 -47.37
CA ASN A 691 -10.39 2.81 -48.17
C ASN A 691 -9.82 1.60 -47.42
N LEU A 692 -10.74 0.73 -46.98
CA LEU A 692 -10.47 -0.43 -46.12
C LEU A 692 -10.45 -1.76 -46.90
N GLY A 693 -10.53 -1.72 -48.24
CA GLY A 693 -10.78 -2.91 -49.08
C GLY A 693 -9.68 -3.98 -49.08
N SER A 694 -8.53 -3.70 -48.46
CA SER A 694 -7.36 -4.59 -48.31
C SER A 694 -7.23 -5.21 -46.92
N LEU A 695 -8.06 -4.84 -45.94
CA LEU A 695 -7.99 -5.36 -44.57
C LEU A 695 -8.71 -6.72 -44.45
N PRO A 696 -8.03 -7.78 -43.98
CA PRO A 696 -8.69 -9.04 -43.67
C PRO A 696 -9.55 -8.89 -42.40
N ALA A 697 -10.69 -9.59 -42.33
CA ALA A 697 -11.58 -9.55 -41.17
C ALA A 697 -10.98 -10.30 -39.96
N SER A 698 -10.10 -11.28 -40.19
CA SER A 698 -9.27 -11.89 -39.16
C SER A 698 -7.99 -12.48 -39.75
N VAL A 699 -7.01 -12.77 -38.90
CA VAL A 699 -5.76 -13.44 -39.26
C VAL A 699 -5.28 -14.35 -38.12
N SER A 700 -4.87 -15.57 -38.46
CA SER A 700 -4.15 -16.49 -37.55
C SER A 700 -2.65 -16.22 -37.69
N LEU A 701 -1.93 -16.14 -36.59
CA LEU A 701 -0.47 -16.00 -36.55
C LEU A 701 0.09 -16.94 -35.48
N ALA A 702 1.07 -17.76 -35.83
CA ALA A 702 1.85 -18.50 -34.84
C ALA A 702 2.70 -17.53 -33.99
N GLY A 703 3.17 -17.98 -32.82
CA GLY A 703 4.06 -17.17 -31.97
C GLY A 703 5.28 -16.65 -32.73
N GLY A 704 5.53 -15.34 -32.70
CA GLY A 704 6.58 -14.67 -33.45
C GLY A 704 6.27 -14.36 -34.93
N GLU A 705 5.11 -14.75 -35.47
CA GLU A 705 4.71 -14.38 -36.83
C GLU A 705 4.15 -12.96 -36.92
N GLN A 706 4.25 -12.35 -38.11
CA GLN A 706 3.73 -11.02 -38.38
C GLN A 706 3.13 -10.88 -39.78
N VAL A 707 2.12 -10.03 -39.92
CA VAL A 707 1.46 -9.68 -41.17
C VAL A 707 1.39 -8.16 -41.34
N ALA A 708 1.68 -7.69 -42.55
CA ALA A 708 1.54 -6.28 -42.90
C ALA A 708 0.28 -6.05 -43.74
N PHE A 709 -0.45 -4.99 -43.46
CA PHE A 709 -1.59 -4.52 -44.25
C PHE A 709 -1.48 -3.03 -44.53
N SER A 710 -1.96 -2.63 -45.71
CA SER A 710 -1.97 -1.24 -46.14
C SER A 710 -3.38 -0.66 -46.09
N VAL A 711 -3.49 0.57 -45.61
CA VAL A 711 -4.71 1.37 -45.52
C VAL A 711 -4.52 2.62 -46.38
N GLU A 712 -5.42 2.85 -47.33
CA GLU A 712 -5.40 4.05 -48.16
C GLU A 712 -6.33 5.10 -47.57
N ILE A 713 -5.80 6.30 -47.40
CA ILE A 713 -6.49 7.47 -46.85
C ILE A 713 -6.56 8.55 -47.92
N VAL A 714 -7.72 9.15 -48.09
CA VAL A 714 -7.96 10.31 -48.97
C VAL A 714 -8.55 11.44 -48.16
N ALA A 715 -7.80 12.53 -48.00
CA ALA A 715 -8.30 13.74 -47.34
C ALA A 715 -9.41 14.39 -48.18
N SER A 716 -10.46 14.92 -47.55
CA SER A 716 -11.43 15.74 -48.30
C SER A 716 -10.74 16.95 -48.93
N ALA A 717 -11.27 17.41 -50.07
CA ALA A 717 -10.81 18.61 -50.77
C ALA A 717 -11.23 19.90 -50.04
#